data_AF-A9GTA3-F1
#
_entry.id   AF-A9GTA3-F1
#
_cell.length_a   1.000
_cell.length_b   1.000
_cell.length_c   1.000
_cell.angle_alpha   90.00
_cell.angle_beta   90.00
_cell.angle_gamma   90.00
#
_symmetry.space_group_name_H-M   'P 1'
#
loop_
_entity.id
_entity.type
_entity.pdbx_description
1 polymer ?
#
loop_
_entity_poly.entity_id
_entity_poly.type
_entity_poly.pdbx_seq_one_letter_code
_entity_poly.pdbx_strand_id
1 'polypeptide(L)'
;MSYARMVIRKGRIGSSLLCLLLPMSLASLTACGSDGAKGDPGEPGAPGAPGEPGPEGPPGETPVSPVDPVTGSLEKYVSTEGGAGRFPLAVGGKVAPLVVSESDYAGVNRVVDDLAADIQRVTGAAAAVNNEIPASATEVVLVGTVGNSPIIDQLVAADRLDVSGLTGKWETFVTQIVEQPVEGVDRALVIAGSDQRGTIFGAYDLSSQIGVSPLYWWDDVPAQKKQALFVLPGQHTQGEPKVKYRGFFINDENPATGNWAAKMFGPGKAEGFPGGLNHLYWEKIFEVALRMKANYIWPAVWGRAFAEDDPENHATATRYGIVMGTSHEAPMMQGIEEWNRHVVAAQRDAAGTITKAGSDPYGGTGEWRFSVNSDALKKHWTKGIQRMVDEKIEGVVTLGMRGPGDVSLPPADGIPLMKNIVESQRKILADVTGKDVTTIPQVWTLYKEIQGYWDEGITVPDDVTVVYCDDNWSNMKRLPKLGKQRAGGYGLYYHFDYVGGGRNYKWVDTILLPNVWEQLHLAYNYGVDRLWVVNVGDFKNEELPLQFFLDYAWNPDRWPVERIGDWERRWTEQQFGSEHADIIADILHSYSLLQSDRKPELTNRKITVDYDLMVSAPTTDVPDPDTAAITYDDGASPFSLTNYRELESVTEEWEALASQAEFAARLLPEEVQDAYFQLVLYQVKATANLYALRLAGFKNKLYAAQGRAATNDLAAVAEARLQDDLALSYYYNHDLADGKWEGFQTQPHIGYGAPGNPSWQQPEHQYNNIQEFIWPELVSIEVPEAAELGVAIDGSSNFWTAAGAGDGTAVTPELPAFSRYQTQPEQYIEVFNRGREPLEYTIDVALPVECPTGWAANTPCPPWLNVYPSQGVVDKEVRATVRVDWVMIPTNQTFPVDVPITVTGSDGSSVVVTARVEDPRQVAWKPNRFIEANGYVSMEADHFSRAIGTDDVEWKVLPDIGRTGSGVTPFPVTAEAQEPGAASPRLEYDMHLTSSGPVNVYVYVSPRNNFQNWAEGLQYGVSFDDGPVQKVNTSHAVELNGNGNKIWERHTSDNANIMRTKHTIAAAGDHTLKVWMVHPGVIVQKIVVDAGGMKESLLGPPESYWMGKGPE
;
A
#
# COMPACT_ATOMS: atom_id res chain seq x y z
N MET A 1 -9.00 -26.35 -20.75
CA MET A 1 -7.53 -26.22 -20.72
C MET A 1 -7.22 -25.28 -19.55
N SER A 2 -6.57 -25.80 -18.51
CA SER A 2 -6.26 -25.04 -17.29
C SER A 2 -5.06 -24.14 -17.57
N TYR A 3 -5.30 -22.84 -17.71
CA TYR A 3 -4.23 -21.85 -17.68
C TYR A 3 -3.70 -21.81 -16.24
N ALA A 4 -2.41 -22.08 -16.08
CA ALA A 4 -1.73 -22.06 -14.79
C ALA A 4 -1.82 -20.65 -14.18
N ARG A 5 -2.32 -20.55 -12.95
CA ARG A 5 -2.25 -19.33 -12.14
C ARG A 5 -0.78 -18.92 -12.00
N MET A 6 -0.39 -17.81 -12.61
CA MET A 6 0.91 -17.17 -12.40
C MET A 6 0.79 -16.26 -11.19
N VAL A 7 0.92 -16.84 -9.99
CA VAL A 7 1.08 -16.02 -8.80
C VAL A 7 2.57 -15.70 -8.69
N ILE A 8 2.95 -14.43 -8.85
CA ILE A 8 4.24 -13.95 -8.32
C ILE A 8 4.09 -14.02 -6.80
N ARG A 9 4.37 -15.20 -6.22
CA ARG A 9 4.65 -15.24 -4.78
C ARG A 9 6.04 -14.65 -4.62
N LYS A 10 6.15 -13.55 -3.87
CA LYS A 10 7.44 -12.97 -3.45
C LYS A 10 8.38 -14.13 -3.07
N GLY A 11 9.45 -14.31 -3.84
CA GLY A 11 10.44 -15.38 -3.60
C GLY A 11 10.42 -16.63 -4.50
N ARG A 12 9.50 -16.80 -5.47
CA ARG A 12 9.64 -17.86 -6.51
C ARG A 12 9.06 -17.48 -7.86
N ILE A 13 9.86 -16.84 -8.73
CA ILE A 13 9.68 -16.98 -10.17
C ILE A 13 10.32 -18.32 -10.56
N GLY A 14 9.51 -19.34 -10.80
CA GLY A 14 9.99 -20.58 -11.40
C GLY A 14 10.64 -20.27 -12.75
N SER A 15 11.89 -20.69 -12.95
CA SER A 15 12.74 -20.40 -14.12
C SER A 15 12.17 -20.84 -15.48
N SER A 16 10.99 -21.47 -15.51
CA SER A 16 10.35 -22.04 -16.69
C SER A 16 9.42 -21.07 -17.43
N LEU A 17 9.18 -19.86 -16.92
CA LEU A 17 8.28 -18.90 -17.57
C LEU A 17 8.95 -17.67 -18.20
N LEU A 18 10.23 -17.41 -17.90
CA LEU A 18 11.00 -16.30 -18.48
C LEU A 18 11.21 -16.43 -20.00
N CYS A 19 11.07 -17.63 -20.57
CA CYS A 19 11.28 -17.88 -22.01
C CYS A 19 10.04 -17.66 -22.88
N LEU A 20 8.85 -17.43 -22.30
CA LEU A 20 7.58 -17.36 -23.06
C LEU A 20 7.01 -15.94 -23.22
N LEU A 21 7.50 -14.94 -22.48
CA LEU A 21 6.83 -13.63 -22.35
C LEU A 21 7.64 -12.39 -22.75
N LEU A 22 8.88 -12.51 -23.25
CA LEU A 22 9.63 -11.35 -23.76
C LEU A 22 9.38 -11.15 -25.27
N PRO A 23 8.70 -10.07 -25.71
CA PRO A 23 8.93 -9.54 -27.04
C PRO A 23 10.29 -8.81 -27.03
N MET A 24 11.14 -9.15 -28.00
CA MET A 24 12.46 -8.58 -28.18
C MET A 24 12.45 -7.04 -28.15
N SER A 25 13.07 -6.43 -27.15
CA SER A 25 13.70 -5.11 -27.27
C SER A 25 15.17 -5.23 -26.87
N LEU A 26 16.03 -4.53 -27.63
CA LEU A 26 17.43 -4.85 -27.85
C LEU A 26 18.32 -4.72 -26.60
N ALA A 27 18.95 -5.83 -26.18
CA ALA A 27 20.41 -6.01 -26.11
C ALA A 27 20.78 -7.25 -25.26
N SER A 28 20.50 -8.46 -25.76
CA SER A 28 21.07 -9.69 -25.21
C SER A 28 21.06 -10.81 -26.26
N LEU A 29 22.05 -10.77 -27.17
CA LEU A 29 22.51 -11.95 -27.91
C LEU A 29 23.88 -12.30 -27.30
N THR A 30 23.98 -13.38 -26.53
CA THR A 30 24.49 -14.64 -27.05
C THR A 30 24.13 -15.79 -26.11
N ALA A 31 23.04 -16.50 -26.40
CA ALA A 31 22.78 -17.82 -25.82
C ALA A 31 21.85 -18.65 -26.73
N CYS A 32 22.23 -18.85 -27.99
CA CYS A 32 21.74 -19.94 -28.82
C CYS A 32 22.83 -20.27 -29.85
N GLY A 33 23.52 -21.39 -29.64
CA GLY A 33 24.59 -21.85 -30.52
C GLY A 33 24.09 -22.12 -31.94
N SER A 34 24.91 -21.75 -32.92
CA SER A 34 24.71 -22.00 -34.34
C SER A 34 25.14 -23.41 -34.76
N ASP A 35 24.33 -23.97 -35.65
CA ASP A 35 24.62 -24.88 -36.76
C ASP A 35 25.34 -26.22 -36.53
N GLY A 36 24.50 -27.25 -36.30
CA GLY A 36 24.77 -28.64 -36.69
C GLY A 36 23.69 -29.14 -37.65
N ALA A 37 24.10 -29.77 -38.76
CA ALA A 37 23.30 -30.07 -39.95
C ALA A 37 21.92 -30.72 -39.73
N LYS A 38 20.92 -30.24 -40.50
CA LYS A 38 19.57 -30.82 -40.64
C LYS A 38 19.64 -32.26 -41.15
N GLY A 39 19.23 -33.21 -40.32
CA GLY A 39 18.76 -34.53 -40.76
C GLY A 39 17.25 -34.52 -40.90
N ASP A 40 16.72 -35.14 -41.97
CA ASP A 40 15.28 -35.20 -42.23
C ASP A 40 14.53 -35.92 -41.08
N PRO A 41 13.35 -35.42 -40.66
CA PRO A 41 12.56 -36.04 -39.61
C PRO A 41 11.95 -37.37 -40.08
N GLY A 42 12.18 -38.44 -39.31
CA GLY A 42 11.54 -39.75 -39.50
C GLY A 42 10.04 -39.74 -39.18
N GLU A 43 9.27 -40.56 -39.89
CA GLU A 43 7.81 -40.65 -39.74
C GLU A 43 7.38 -41.04 -38.31
N PRO A 44 6.38 -40.36 -37.73
CA PRO A 44 5.83 -40.70 -36.43
C PRO A 44 4.99 -41.98 -36.50
N GLY A 45 5.28 -42.94 -35.61
CA GLY A 45 4.54 -44.19 -35.46
C GLY A 45 3.12 -43.97 -34.90
N ALA A 46 2.22 -44.90 -35.25
CA ALA A 46 0.79 -44.82 -34.91
C ALA A 46 0.53 -44.84 -33.38
N PRO A 47 -0.44 -44.05 -32.88
CA PRO A 47 -0.82 -44.03 -31.47
C PRO A 47 -1.52 -45.32 -31.04
N GLY A 48 -1.15 -45.83 -29.87
CA GLY A 48 -1.79 -47.00 -29.23
C GLY A 48 -3.20 -46.69 -28.72
N ALA A 49 -4.05 -47.72 -28.66
CA ALA A 49 -5.45 -47.60 -28.27
C ALA A 49 -5.62 -47.21 -26.78
N PRO A 50 -6.63 -46.38 -26.43
CA PRO A 50 -6.94 -46.03 -25.04
C PRO A 50 -7.47 -47.24 -24.24
N GLY A 51 -7.04 -47.39 -22.99
CA GLY A 51 -7.58 -48.37 -22.06
C GLY A 51 -8.97 -47.99 -21.54
N GLU A 52 -9.81 -48.98 -21.24
CA GLU A 52 -11.19 -48.77 -20.76
C GLU A 52 -11.24 -48.11 -19.36
N PRO A 53 -12.23 -47.23 -19.09
CA PRO A 53 -12.44 -46.63 -17.78
C PRO A 53 -12.92 -47.64 -16.73
N GLY A 54 -12.40 -47.52 -15.51
CA GLY A 54 -12.91 -48.27 -14.35
C GLY A 54 -14.31 -47.79 -13.91
N PRO A 55 -15.08 -48.62 -13.18
CA PRO A 55 -16.45 -48.30 -12.80
C PRO A 55 -16.54 -47.21 -11.72
N GLU A 56 -17.61 -46.40 -11.79
CA GLU A 56 -17.94 -45.32 -10.86
C GLU A 56 -18.13 -45.83 -9.42
N GLY A 57 -17.48 -45.18 -8.46
CA GLY A 57 -17.70 -45.38 -7.03
C GLY A 57 -19.02 -44.74 -6.57
N PRO A 58 -19.62 -45.20 -5.47
CA PRO A 58 -20.89 -44.66 -4.97
C PRO A 58 -20.73 -43.20 -4.49
N PRO A 59 -21.78 -42.37 -4.59
CA PRO A 59 -21.72 -40.97 -4.20
C PRO A 59 -21.50 -40.84 -2.69
N GLY A 60 -20.43 -40.15 -2.30
CA GLY A 60 -20.16 -39.77 -0.92
C GLY A 60 -21.20 -38.77 -0.42
N GLU A 61 -21.72 -39.01 0.79
CA GLU A 61 -22.63 -38.12 1.49
C GLU A 61 -21.94 -36.76 1.73
N THR A 62 -22.55 -35.69 1.24
CA THR A 62 -22.20 -34.30 1.55
C THR A 62 -22.29 -34.04 3.06
N PRO A 63 -21.25 -33.49 3.71
CA PRO A 63 -21.39 -32.96 5.05
C PRO A 63 -22.36 -31.78 5.01
N VAL A 64 -23.42 -31.84 5.81
CA VAL A 64 -24.32 -30.73 6.05
C VAL A 64 -23.55 -29.70 6.90
N SER A 65 -23.11 -28.61 6.27
CA SER A 65 -22.65 -27.43 7.00
C SER A 65 -23.80 -26.86 7.84
N PRO A 66 -23.56 -26.46 9.10
CA PRO A 66 -24.56 -25.76 9.88
C PRO A 66 -24.93 -24.44 9.20
N VAL A 67 -26.22 -24.19 9.12
CA VAL A 67 -26.80 -22.93 8.65
C VAL A 67 -26.47 -21.86 9.69
N ASP A 68 -25.52 -20.98 9.37
CA ASP A 68 -25.31 -19.75 10.14
C ASP A 68 -26.44 -18.77 9.85
N PRO A 69 -27.22 -18.33 10.86
CA PRO A 69 -28.16 -17.26 10.71
C PRO A 69 -27.41 -15.91 10.82
N VAL A 70 -27.76 -14.98 9.92
CA VAL A 70 -27.23 -13.60 9.80
C VAL A 70 -25.98 -13.46 8.92
N THR A 71 -26.12 -13.73 7.63
CA THR A 71 -25.23 -13.21 6.58
C THR A 71 -26.01 -12.21 5.72
N GLY A 72 -25.93 -10.92 6.05
CA GLY A 72 -26.32 -9.85 5.13
C GLY A 72 -25.28 -9.74 4.01
N SER A 73 -25.37 -10.64 3.03
CA SER A 73 -24.49 -10.67 1.87
C SER A 73 -25.04 -9.73 0.78
N LEU A 74 -24.18 -8.95 0.11
CA LEU A 74 -24.48 -8.52 -1.26
C LEU A 74 -24.27 -9.74 -2.16
N GLU A 75 -25.21 -10.68 -2.12
CA GLU A 75 -25.45 -11.59 -3.23
C GLU A 75 -25.86 -10.76 -4.45
N LYS A 76 -25.42 -11.18 -5.64
CA LYS A 76 -25.91 -10.59 -6.88
C LYS A 76 -27.43 -10.82 -6.94
N TYR A 77 -28.21 -9.76 -6.84
CA TYR A 77 -29.68 -9.85 -6.90
C TYR A 77 -30.27 -9.35 -8.21
N VAL A 78 -29.42 -8.96 -9.16
CA VAL A 78 -29.80 -8.68 -10.55
C VAL A 78 -29.31 -9.82 -11.44
N SER A 79 -30.20 -10.35 -12.28
CA SER A 79 -29.95 -11.40 -13.25
C SER A 79 -30.21 -10.89 -14.68
N THR A 80 -29.50 -11.45 -15.65
CA THR A 80 -29.78 -11.26 -17.08
C THR A 80 -30.82 -12.25 -17.61
N GLU A 81 -31.27 -13.19 -16.78
CA GLU A 81 -32.23 -14.22 -17.14
C GLU A 81 -33.60 -13.95 -16.49
N GLY A 82 -34.66 -14.22 -17.25
CA GLY A 82 -36.02 -14.22 -16.70
C GLY A 82 -36.23 -15.37 -15.70
N GLY A 83 -37.34 -15.34 -14.97
CA GLY A 83 -37.66 -16.39 -14.01
C GLY A 83 -38.91 -16.08 -13.20
N ALA A 84 -39.45 -17.09 -12.52
CA ALA A 84 -40.61 -16.93 -11.66
C ALA A 84 -40.33 -15.90 -10.56
N GLY A 85 -41.27 -14.97 -10.35
CA GLY A 85 -41.16 -13.93 -9.32
C GLY A 85 -40.10 -12.84 -9.57
N ARG A 86 -39.35 -12.89 -10.67
CA ARG A 86 -38.37 -11.84 -11.00
C ARG A 86 -39.06 -10.60 -11.58
N PHE A 87 -38.59 -9.42 -11.19
CA PHE A 87 -39.11 -8.14 -11.69
C PHE A 87 -38.35 -7.72 -12.96
N PRO A 88 -39.03 -7.48 -14.10
CA PRO A 88 -38.39 -7.11 -15.36
C PRO A 88 -38.02 -5.62 -15.36
N LEU A 89 -36.86 -5.28 -14.81
CA LEU A 89 -36.38 -3.90 -14.76
C LEU A 89 -36.21 -3.30 -16.16
N ALA A 90 -35.56 -4.05 -17.07
CA ALA A 90 -35.39 -3.66 -18.46
C ALA A 90 -35.36 -4.89 -19.36
N VAL A 91 -36.32 -5.03 -20.28
CA VAL A 91 -36.45 -6.22 -21.15
C VAL A 91 -36.95 -5.80 -22.53
N GLY A 92 -36.30 -6.30 -23.59
CA GLY A 92 -36.76 -6.09 -24.97
C GLY A 92 -36.81 -4.62 -25.39
N GLY A 93 -35.85 -3.81 -24.91
CA GLY A 93 -35.77 -2.37 -25.19
C GLY A 93 -36.78 -1.51 -24.43
N LYS A 94 -37.48 -2.06 -23.43
CA LYS A 94 -38.39 -1.33 -22.55
C LYS A 94 -37.85 -1.36 -21.12
N VAL A 95 -38.01 -0.25 -20.41
CA VAL A 95 -37.64 -0.12 -19.00
C VAL A 95 -38.89 0.19 -18.19
N ALA A 96 -39.03 -0.39 -17.00
CA ALA A 96 -40.08 -0.01 -16.07
C ALA A 96 -39.92 1.48 -15.68
N PRO A 97 -40.99 2.29 -15.71
CA PRO A 97 -40.90 3.70 -15.33
C PRO A 97 -40.45 3.83 -13.88
N LEU A 98 -39.51 4.76 -13.67
CA LEU A 98 -39.03 5.17 -12.35
C LEU A 98 -39.99 6.23 -11.82
N VAL A 99 -40.42 6.08 -10.57
CA VAL A 99 -41.35 6.99 -9.90
C VAL A 99 -40.75 7.46 -8.58
N VAL A 100 -40.70 8.77 -8.39
CA VAL A 100 -40.20 9.43 -7.19
C VAL A 100 -41.10 10.60 -6.83
N SER A 101 -41.37 10.85 -5.55
CA SER A 101 -42.25 11.96 -5.17
C SER A 101 -41.54 13.30 -5.29
N GLU A 102 -42.17 14.31 -5.91
CA GLU A 102 -41.64 15.69 -5.89
C GLU A 102 -41.42 16.23 -4.47
N SER A 103 -42.19 15.73 -3.50
CA SER A 103 -42.07 16.10 -2.09
C SER A 103 -40.87 15.47 -1.37
N ASP A 104 -40.18 14.51 -2.00
CA ASP A 104 -39.02 13.87 -1.39
C ASP A 104 -37.81 14.82 -1.37
N TYR A 105 -36.69 14.38 -0.80
CA TYR A 105 -35.47 15.18 -0.73
C TYR A 105 -34.94 15.50 -2.13
N ALA A 106 -34.38 16.70 -2.32
CA ALA A 106 -33.79 17.10 -3.60
C ALA A 106 -32.68 16.16 -4.07
N GLY A 107 -31.93 15.54 -3.15
CA GLY A 107 -30.94 14.51 -3.46
C GLY A 107 -31.53 13.18 -3.92
N VAL A 108 -32.73 12.83 -3.42
CA VAL A 108 -33.49 11.65 -3.84
C VAL A 108 -34.09 11.86 -5.23
N ASN A 109 -34.65 13.04 -5.50
CA ASN A 109 -35.10 13.38 -6.85
C ASN A 109 -33.94 13.31 -7.87
N ARG A 110 -32.77 13.85 -7.50
CA ARG A 110 -31.56 13.84 -8.32
C ARG A 110 -31.04 12.42 -8.60
N VAL A 111 -30.95 11.53 -7.60
CA VAL A 111 -30.35 10.19 -7.80
C VAL A 111 -31.19 9.29 -8.72
N VAL A 112 -32.49 9.57 -8.85
CA VAL A 112 -33.36 8.83 -9.78
C VAL A 112 -33.01 9.13 -11.23
N ASP A 113 -32.56 10.36 -11.54
CA ASP A 113 -32.01 10.71 -12.85
C ASP A 113 -30.70 9.95 -13.12
N ASP A 114 -29.83 9.79 -12.11
CA ASP A 114 -28.61 8.98 -12.25
C ASP A 114 -28.95 7.52 -12.52
N LEU A 115 -29.89 6.94 -11.77
CA LEU A 115 -30.34 5.57 -11.95
C LEU A 115 -30.96 5.36 -13.34
N ALA A 116 -31.76 6.32 -13.82
CA ALA A 116 -32.29 6.30 -15.18
C ALA A 116 -31.17 6.30 -16.24
N ALA A 117 -30.17 7.17 -16.06
CA ALA A 117 -29.01 7.25 -16.94
C ALA A 117 -28.16 5.98 -16.87
N ASP A 118 -28.01 5.36 -15.69
CA ASP A 118 -27.26 4.12 -15.49
C ASP A 118 -27.95 2.92 -16.17
N ILE A 119 -29.27 2.80 -16.07
CA ILE A 119 -30.05 1.80 -16.83
C ILE A 119 -29.86 2.01 -18.33
N GLN A 120 -29.88 3.26 -18.80
CA GLN A 120 -29.62 3.58 -20.20
C GLN A 120 -28.18 3.23 -20.62
N ARG A 121 -27.17 3.51 -19.79
CA ARG A 121 -25.78 3.13 -20.05
C ARG A 121 -25.62 1.62 -20.19
N VAL A 122 -26.30 0.83 -19.37
CA VAL A 122 -26.22 -0.63 -19.38
C VAL A 122 -27.02 -1.26 -20.53
N THR A 123 -28.24 -0.77 -20.80
CA THR A 123 -29.20 -1.44 -21.70
C THR A 123 -29.40 -0.76 -23.05
N GLY A 124 -28.99 0.50 -23.17
CA GLY A 124 -29.31 1.37 -24.31
C GLY A 124 -30.75 1.90 -24.31
N ALA A 125 -31.62 1.44 -23.41
CA ALA A 125 -33.02 1.85 -23.32
C ALA A 125 -33.21 2.96 -22.28
N ALA A 126 -33.95 4.01 -22.65
CA ALA A 126 -34.24 5.11 -21.74
C ALA A 126 -35.34 4.73 -20.73
N ALA A 127 -35.13 5.07 -19.46
CA ALA A 127 -36.12 4.97 -18.41
C ALA A 127 -36.89 6.29 -18.30
N ALA A 128 -38.22 6.23 -18.23
CA ALA A 128 -39.02 7.42 -17.93
C ALA A 128 -39.02 7.69 -16.43
N VAL A 129 -38.58 8.88 -16.01
CA VAL A 129 -38.68 9.37 -14.63
C VAL A 129 -39.99 10.16 -14.50
N ASN A 130 -40.81 9.80 -13.52
CA ASN A 130 -42.12 10.40 -13.31
C ASN A 130 -42.31 10.75 -11.83
N ASN A 131 -43.10 11.79 -11.58
CA ASN A 131 -43.41 12.23 -10.22
C ASN A 131 -44.63 11.52 -9.62
N GLU A 132 -45.40 10.85 -10.49
CA GLU A 132 -46.58 10.06 -10.16
C GLU A 132 -46.57 8.77 -11.00
N ILE A 133 -47.30 7.75 -10.56
CA ILE A 133 -47.43 6.51 -11.32
C ILE A 133 -48.15 6.79 -12.65
N PRO A 134 -47.55 6.45 -13.81
CA PRO A 134 -48.23 6.59 -15.09
C PRO A 134 -49.46 5.68 -15.16
N ALA A 135 -50.62 6.22 -15.57
CA ALA A 135 -51.90 5.49 -15.57
C ALA A 135 -51.93 4.21 -16.45
N SER A 136 -50.95 4.01 -17.32
CA SER A 136 -50.82 2.83 -18.19
C SER A 136 -49.76 1.83 -17.72
N ALA A 137 -49.03 2.13 -16.64
CA ALA A 137 -47.95 1.30 -16.13
C ALA A 137 -48.49 0.24 -15.16
N THR A 138 -48.31 -1.04 -15.51
CA THR A 138 -48.63 -2.18 -14.64
C THR A 138 -47.41 -2.62 -13.82
N GLU A 139 -46.21 -2.19 -14.21
CA GLU A 139 -44.95 -2.47 -13.52
C GLU A 139 -44.17 -1.17 -13.38
N VAL A 140 -43.69 -0.86 -12.18
CA VAL A 140 -43.00 0.41 -11.88
C VAL A 140 -41.82 0.20 -10.93
N VAL A 141 -40.87 1.13 -10.94
CA VAL A 141 -39.84 1.23 -9.88
C VAL A 141 -40.19 2.41 -9.00
N LEU A 142 -40.44 2.18 -7.71
CA LEU A 142 -40.75 3.23 -6.74
C LEU A 142 -39.49 3.53 -5.93
N VAL A 143 -39.04 4.78 -5.92
CA VAL A 143 -37.90 5.23 -5.11
C VAL A 143 -38.39 6.30 -4.15
N GLY A 144 -38.09 6.16 -2.86
CA GLY A 144 -38.45 7.20 -1.89
C GLY A 144 -38.00 6.94 -0.47
N THR A 145 -38.09 7.99 0.35
CA THR A 145 -37.69 7.97 1.75
C THR A 145 -38.90 7.79 2.66
N VAL A 146 -38.79 6.90 3.65
CA VAL A 146 -39.85 6.70 4.65
C VAL A 146 -40.13 8.02 5.40
N GLY A 147 -41.40 8.39 5.49
CA GLY A 147 -41.86 9.63 6.13
C GLY A 147 -41.78 10.89 5.25
N ASN A 148 -41.24 10.80 4.04
CA ASN A 148 -41.12 11.93 3.11
C ASN A 148 -41.74 11.65 1.72
N SER A 149 -41.91 10.37 1.38
CA SER A 149 -42.55 9.92 0.15
C SER A 149 -43.97 9.37 0.43
N PRO A 150 -45.04 10.09 0.02
CA PRO A 150 -46.42 9.68 0.28
C PRO A 150 -46.77 8.29 -0.24
N ILE A 151 -46.17 7.87 -1.36
CA ILE A 151 -46.42 6.55 -1.93
C ILE A 151 -45.76 5.43 -1.11
N ILE A 152 -44.54 5.65 -0.62
CA ILE A 152 -43.85 4.69 0.26
C ILE A 152 -44.63 4.57 1.58
N ASP A 153 -45.05 5.69 2.16
CA ASP A 153 -45.81 5.70 3.41
C ASP A 153 -47.16 4.99 3.28
N GLN A 154 -47.81 5.06 2.11
CA GLN A 154 -49.03 4.28 1.83
C GLN A 154 -48.76 2.77 1.80
N LEU A 155 -47.64 2.33 1.21
CA LEU A 155 -47.26 0.91 1.21
C LEU A 155 -46.98 0.39 2.62
N VAL A 156 -46.32 1.21 3.44
CA VAL A 156 -46.08 0.91 4.86
C VAL A 156 -47.39 0.82 5.63
N ALA A 157 -48.27 1.82 5.49
CA ALA A 157 -49.56 1.85 6.17
C ALA A 157 -50.50 0.69 5.76
N ALA A 158 -50.35 0.19 4.54
CA ALA A 158 -51.08 -0.96 4.02
C ALA A 158 -50.46 -2.32 4.35
N ASP A 159 -49.37 -2.36 5.13
CA ASP A 159 -48.61 -3.58 5.48
C ASP A 159 -48.09 -4.35 4.24
N ARG A 160 -47.76 -3.59 3.17
CA ARG A 160 -47.22 -4.13 1.91
C ARG A 160 -45.70 -4.00 1.79
N LEU A 161 -45.09 -3.14 2.61
CA LEU A 161 -43.65 -2.94 2.70
C LEU A 161 -43.24 -2.96 4.18
N ASP A 162 -42.39 -3.91 4.56
CA ASP A 162 -41.81 -3.94 5.90
C ASP A 162 -40.62 -2.98 6.00
N VAL A 163 -40.77 -1.95 6.82
CA VAL A 163 -39.75 -0.92 7.10
C VAL A 163 -39.25 -0.95 8.54
N SER A 164 -39.48 -2.05 9.26
CA SER A 164 -38.98 -2.24 10.63
C SER A 164 -37.45 -2.14 10.70
N GLY A 165 -36.75 -2.59 9.65
CA GLY A 165 -35.30 -2.45 9.49
C GLY A 165 -34.82 -1.04 9.12
N LEU A 166 -35.71 -0.10 8.78
CA LEU A 166 -35.39 1.28 8.38
C LEU A 166 -35.70 2.32 9.47
N THR A 167 -36.77 2.10 10.23
CA THR A 167 -37.33 3.14 11.10
C THR A 167 -36.36 3.49 12.24
N GLY A 168 -35.93 4.76 12.29
CA GLY A 168 -34.97 5.26 13.28
C GLY A 168 -33.52 4.79 13.07
N LYS A 169 -33.22 4.20 11.91
CA LYS A 169 -31.88 3.76 11.52
C LYS A 169 -31.16 4.81 10.68
N TRP A 170 -29.83 4.79 10.74
CA TRP A 170 -28.97 5.69 9.98
C TRP A 170 -28.63 5.08 8.62
N GLU A 171 -28.93 5.79 7.53
CA GLU A 171 -28.42 5.52 6.17
C GLU A 171 -28.60 4.10 5.63
N THR A 172 -29.69 3.43 5.99
CA THR A 172 -29.99 2.09 5.50
C THR A 172 -31.17 2.10 4.54
N PHE A 173 -31.32 1.03 3.78
CA PHE A 173 -32.35 0.90 2.74
C PHE A 173 -32.80 -0.54 2.58
N VAL A 174 -33.94 -0.70 1.90
CA VAL A 174 -34.40 -1.99 1.38
C VAL A 174 -34.78 -1.85 -0.08
N THR A 175 -34.42 -2.85 -0.87
CA THR A 175 -34.87 -3.05 -2.25
C THR A 175 -35.72 -4.32 -2.29
N GLN A 176 -37.00 -4.21 -2.64
CA GLN A 176 -37.94 -5.33 -2.56
C GLN A 176 -39.00 -5.27 -3.66
N ILE A 177 -39.40 -6.43 -4.18
CA ILE A 177 -40.56 -6.55 -5.06
C ILE A 177 -41.84 -6.58 -4.22
N VAL A 178 -42.77 -5.68 -4.51
CA VAL A 178 -44.10 -5.58 -3.89
C VAL A 178 -45.18 -5.90 -4.91
N GLU A 179 -46.03 -6.87 -4.58
CA GLU A 179 -47.17 -7.28 -5.41
C GLU A 179 -48.39 -6.40 -5.11
N GLN A 180 -49.09 -6.01 -6.19
CA GLN A 180 -50.27 -5.14 -6.17
C GLN A 180 -50.09 -3.87 -5.30
N PRO A 181 -48.98 -3.11 -5.46
CA PRO A 181 -48.59 -2.06 -4.52
C PRO A 181 -49.70 -1.00 -4.32
N VAL A 182 -50.36 -0.62 -5.42
CA VAL A 182 -51.54 0.25 -5.45
C VAL A 182 -52.53 -0.29 -6.49
N GLU A 183 -53.77 0.22 -6.48
CA GLU A 183 -54.77 -0.14 -7.49
C GLU A 183 -54.26 0.17 -8.91
N GLY A 184 -54.36 -0.80 -9.82
CA GLY A 184 -53.95 -0.66 -11.22
C GLY A 184 -52.48 -0.99 -11.53
N VAL A 185 -51.63 -1.19 -10.52
CA VAL A 185 -50.24 -1.64 -10.68
C VAL A 185 -50.14 -3.09 -10.21
N ASP A 186 -49.62 -3.98 -11.06
CA ASP A 186 -49.45 -5.39 -10.74
C ASP A 186 -48.23 -5.61 -9.83
N ARG A 187 -47.10 -4.97 -10.15
CA ARG A 187 -45.82 -5.14 -9.41
C ARG A 187 -45.05 -3.84 -9.32
N ALA A 188 -44.39 -3.60 -8.18
CA ALA A 188 -43.39 -2.56 -8.05
C ALA A 188 -42.06 -3.14 -7.53
N LEU A 189 -40.95 -2.70 -8.10
CA LEU A 189 -39.67 -2.74 -7.41
C LEU A 189 -39.56 -1.51 -6.53
N VAL A 190 -39.53 -1.68 -5.22
CA VAL A 190 -39.49 -0.58 -4.25
C VAL A 190 -38.08 -0.45 -3.70
N ILE A 191 -37.51 0.75 -3.78
CA ILE A 191 -36.29 1.18 -3.10
C ILE A 191 -36.70 2.20 -2.04
N ALA A 192 -36.64 1.79 -0.76
CA ALA A 192 -37.02 2.62 0.36
C ALA A 192 -35.84 2.84 1.30
N GLY A 193 -35.50 4.10 1.60
CA GLY A 193 -34.45 4.47 2.55
C GLY A 193 -34.98 4.95 3.89
N SER A 194 -34.16 4.81 4.95
CA SER A 194 -34.43 5.34 6.29
C SER A 194 -34.34 6.86 6.37
N ASP A 195 -33.50 7.45 5.51
CA ASP A 195 -33.26 8.89 5.36
C ASP A 195 -32.82 9.18 3.91
N GLN A 196 -32.55 10.45 3.58
CA GLN A 196 -32.11 10.89 2.25
C GLN A 196 -30.95 10.05 1.72
N ARG A 197 -29.92 9.80 2.53
CA ARG A 197 -28.72 9.07 2.11
C ARG A 197 -28.98 7.57 2.01
N GLY A 198 -29.79 6.99 2.89
CA GLY A 198 -30.26 5.61 2.75
C GLY A 198 -30.92 5.37 1.39
N THR A 199 -31.83 6.26 0.97
CA THR A 199 -32.50 6.16 -0.34
C THR A 199 -31.50 6.29 -1.50
N ILE A 200 -30.54 7.22 -1.40
CA ILE A 200 -29.47 7.40 -2.39
C ILE A 200 -28.58 6.15 -2.49
N PHE A 201 -28.17 5.57 -1.36
CA PHE A 201 -27.36 4.35 -1.35
C PHE A 201 -28.13 3.15 -1.92
N GLY A 202 -29.44 3.05 -1.69
CA GLY A 202 -30.28 2.02 -2.31
C GLY A 202 -30.36 2.15 -3.84
N ALA A 203 -30.45 3.38 -4.36
CA ALA A 203 -30.43 3.63 -5.80
C ALA A 203 -29.06 3.26 -6.41
N TYR A 204 -27.95 3.68 -5.79
CA TYR A 204 -26.61 3.35 -6.28
C TYR A 204 -26.21 1.89 -6.07
N ASP A 205 -26.79 1.21 -5.07
CA ASP A 205 -26.66 -0.24 -4.93
C ASP A 205 -27.27 -0.94 -6.15
N LEU A 206 -28.48 -0.54 -6.59
CA LEU A 206 -29.05 -1.06 -7.82
C LEU A 206 -28.20 -0.70 -9.05
N SER A 207 -27.68 0.54 -9.17
CA SER A 207 -26.75 0.93 -10.24
C SER A 207 -25.52 0.02 -10.31
N SER A 208 -24.91 -0.31 -9.16
CA SER A 208 -23.78 -1.24 -9.07
C SER A 208 -24.18 -2.65 -9.52
N GLN A 209 -25.34 -3.15 -9.08
CA GLN A 209 -25.84 -4.49 -9.41
C GLN A 209 -26.19 -4.65 -10.88
N ILE A 210 -26.69 -3.60 -11.54
CA ILE A 210 -26.91 -3.62 -12.99
C ILE A 210 -25.61 -3.53 -13.79
N GLY A 211 -24.49 -3.13 -13.17
CA GLY A 211 -23.15 -3.17 -13.76
C GLY A 211 -22.54 -1.80 -14.08
N VAL A 212 -22.88 -0.76 -13.31
CA VAL A 212 -22.23 0.56 -13.38
C VAL A 212 -21.28 0.73 -12.22
N SER A 213 -19.99 0.91 -12.52
CA SER A 213 -18.96 1.18 -11.51
C SER A 213 -19.12 2.58 -10.89
N PRO A 214 -18.77 2.76 -9.60
CA PRO A 214 -18.54 4.09 -9.02
C PRO A 214 -17.57 4.96 -9.83
N LEU A 215 -16.62 4.33 -10.54
CA LEU A 215 -15.55 4.96 -11.31
C LEU A 215 -15.90 5.18 -12.78
N TYR A 216 -17.16 4.99 -13.20
CA TYR A 216 -17.54 5.13 -14.61
C TYR A 216 -17.14 6.49 -15.24
N TRP A 217 -17.11 7.54 -14.40
CA TRP A 217 -16.67 8.86 -14.80
C TRP A 217 -15.26 9.18 -14.30
N TRP A 218 -14.82 8.71 -13.15
CA TRP A 218 -13.48 9.08 -12.65
C TRP A 218 -12.34 8.28 -13.26
N ASP A 219 -12.63 7.11 -13.82
CA ASP A 219 -11.64 6.23 -14.47
C ASP A 219 -12.18 5.59 -15.74
N ASP A 220 -13.12 6.26 -16.40
CA ASP A 220 -13.64 5.88 -17.71
C ASP A 220 -14.15 4.43 -17.79
N VAL A 221 -14.54 3.86 -16.64
CA VAL A 221 -14.98 2.46 -16.55
C VAL A 221 -16.30 2.31 -17.31
N PRO A 222 -16.34 1.57 -18.43
CA PRO A 222 -17.56 1.46 -19.21
C PRO A 222 -18.61 0.64 -18.46
N ALA A 223 -19.87 1.06 -18.57
CA ALA A 223 -20.98 0.28 -18.02
C ALA A 223 -21.10 -1.09 -18.73
N GLN A 224 -21.24 -2.15 -17.96
CA GLN A 224 -21.34 -3.53 -18.47
C GLN A 224 -22.64 -3.70 -19.27
N LYS A 225 -22.53 -3.89 -20.59
CA LYS A 225 -23.71 -3.96 -21.48
C LYS A 225 -24.53 -5.23 -21.22
N LYS A 226 -25.86 -5.06 -21.04
CA LYS A 226 -26.80 -6.16 -20.79
C LYS A 226 -28.08 -5.98 -21.60
N GLN A 227 -28.56 -7.05 -22.22
CA GLN A 227 -29.77 -7.05 -23.07
C GLN A 227 -31.08 -7.12 -22.26
N ALA A 228 -31.00 -7.67 -21.05
CA ALA A 228 -32.12 -7.77 -20.13
C ALA A 228 -31.63 -7.67 -18.68
N LEU A 229 -32.45 -7.09 -17.82
CA LEU A 229 -32.22 -6.93 -16.39
C LEU A 229 -33.47 -7.39 -15.63
N PHE A 230 -33.27 -8.34 -14.73
CA PHE A 230 -34.31 -8.86 -13.85
C PHE A 230 -33.84 -8.79 -12.39
N VAL A 231 -34.67 -8.22 -11.51
CA VAL A 231 -34.40 -8.23 -10.06
C VAL A 231 -34.98 -9.50 -9.44
N LEU A 232 -34.18 -10.18 -8.62
CA LEU A 232 -34.60 -11.39 -7.91
C LEU A 232 -35.59 -11.07 -6.78
N PRO A 233 -36.57 -11.96 -6.51
CA PRO A 233 -37.46 -11.80 -5.37
C PRO A 233 -36.71 -11.88 -4.04
N GLY A 234 -37.25 -11.23 -3.01
CA GLY A 234 -36.63 -11.10 -1.69
C GLY A 234 -36.48 -9.65 -1.27
N GLN A 235 -36.02 -9.45 -0.03
CA GLN A 235 -35.64 -8.15 0.50
C GLN A 235 -34.12 -8.05 0.43
N HIS A 236 -33.61 -7.06 -0.32
CA HIS A 236 -32.17 -6.83 -0.50
C HIS A 236 -31.77 -5.58 0.27
N THR A 237 -30.71 -5.69 1.07
CA THR A 237 -30.18 -4.59 1.90
C THR A 237 -28.71 -4.82 2.20
N GLN A 238 -27.97 -3.74 2.46
CA GLN A 238 -26.62 -3.81 3.02
C GLN A 238 -26.58 -3.62 4.54
N GLY A 239 -27.74 -3.48 5.20
CA GLY A 239 -27.83 -3.17 6.62
C GLY A 239 -27.48 -1.71 6.94
N GLU A 240 -27.32 -1.41 8.23
CA GLU A 240 -26.88 -0.10 8.73
C GLU A 240 -25.34 -0.05 8.72
N PRO A 241 -24.71 1.03 8.19
CA PRO A 241 -23.26 1.16 8.20
C PRO A 241 -22.72 1.15 9.62
N LYS A 242 -21.64 0.39 9.86
CA LYS A 242 -21.02 0.29 11.18
C LYS A 242 -20.28 1.55 11.60
N VAL A 243 -19.76 2.30 10.63
CA VAL A 243 -19.15 3.62 10.87
C VAL A 243 -20.12 4.73 10.45
N LYS A 244 -20.40 5.67 11.35
CA LYS A 244 -21.45 6.68 11.12
C LYS A 244 -21.08 7.73 10.07
N TYR A 245 -19.91 8.36 10.19
CA TYR A 245 -19.38 9.29 9.18
C TYR A 245 -18.18 8.64 8.48
N ARG A 246 -18.24 8.49 7.17
CA ARG A 246 -17.25 7.75 6.36
C ARG A 246 -16.89 8.60 5.16
N GLY A 247 -15.61 8.86 4.98
CA GLY A 247 -15.20 9.91 4.07
C GLY A 247 -13.75 9.90 3.70
N PHE A 248 -13.40 10.89 2.89
CA PHE A 248 -12.03 11.18 2.50
C PHE A 248 -11.77 12.68 2.48
N PHE A 249 -10.48 13.01 2.48
CA PHE A 249 -9.94 14.35 2.44
C PHE A 249 -9.19 14.52 1.12
N ILE A 250 -9.67 15.43 0.28
CA ILE A 250 -8.90 15.92 -0.86
C ILE A 250 -7.84 16.87 -0.30
N ASN A 251 -6.57 16.49 -0.38
CA ASN A 251 -5.44 17.25 0.16
C ASN A 251 -4.25 17.16 -0.79
N ASP A 252 -3.17 17.88 -0.49
CA ASP A 252 -1.91 17.75 -1.21
C ASP A 252 -2.08 17.99 -2.73
N GLU A 253 -3.14 18.74 -3.07
CA GLU A 253 -3.85 18.70 -4.36
C GLU A 253 -3.15 19.47 -5.49
N ASN A 254 -1.95 19.98 -5.22
CA ASN A 254 -1.14 20.67 -6.19
C ASN A 254 0.12 19.83 -6.48
N PRO A 255 0.51 19.67 -7.75
CA PRO A 255 -0.01 20.38 -8.93
C PRO A 255 -1.23 19.73 -9.60
N ALA A 256 -1.58 18.48 -9.31
CA ALA A 256 -2.48 17.67 -10.15
C ALA A 256 -3.93 18.21 -10.18
N THR A 257 -4.75 17.90 -9.16
CA THR A 257 -6.15 18.35 -9.09
C THR A 257 -6.26 19.86 -9.25
N GLY A 258 -5.34 20.60 -8.63
CA GLY A 258 -5.30 22.05 -8.65
C GLY A 258 -5.20 22.65 -10.04
N ASN A 259 -4.49 22.00 -10.98
CA ASN A 259 -4.40 22.44 -12.37
C ASN A 259 -5.49 21.82 -13.25
N TRP A 260 -5.78 20.53 -13.07
CA TRP A 260 -6.74 19.79 -13.89
C TRP A 260 -8.16 20.34 -13.74
N ALA A 261 -8.62 20.55 -12.50
CA ALA A 261 -10.01 20.92 -12.24
C ALA A 261 -10.39 22.25 -12.90
N ALA A 262 -9.48 23.24 -12.88
CA ALA A 262 -9.73 24.54 -13.51
C ALA A 262 -9.85 24.45 -15.05
N LYS A 263 -9.12 23.52 -15.69
CA LYS A 263 -9.22 23.28 -17.14
C LYS A 263 -10.53 22.56 -17.49
N MET A 264 -10.93 21.59 -16.67
CA MET A 264 -12.11 20.75 -16.93
C MET A 264 -13.44 21.45 -16.61
N PHE A 265 -13.50 22.16 -15.48
CA PHE A 265 -14.74 22.73 -14.94
C PHE A 265 -14.79 24.25 -14.97
N GLY A 266 -13.74 24.89 -15.49
CA GLY A 266 -13.55 26.35 -15.42
C GLY A 266 -12.95 26.80 -14.09
N PRO A 267 -12.54 28.08 -14.00
CA PRO A 267 -11.85 28.61 -12.82
C PRO A 267 -12.77 28.69 -11.60
N GLY A 268 -12.14 28.88 -10.43
CA GLY A 268 -12.84 29.32 -9.22
C GLY A 268 -13.55 30.67 -9.43
N LYS A 269 -14.63 30.89 -8.68
CA LYS A 269 -15.45 32.11 -8.74
C LYS A 269 -15.01 33.21 -7.77
N ALA A 270 -14.09 32.91 -6.85
CA ALA A 270 -13.50 33.91 -5.96
C ALA A 270 -12.60 34.90 -6.72
N GLU A 271 -12.80 36.21 -6.49
CA GLU A 271 -11.97 37.26 -7.10
C GLU A 271 -10.50 37.11 -6.69
N GLY A 272 -9.60 37.05 -7.67
CA GLY A 272 -8.15 36.90 -7.44
C GLY A 272 -7.68 35.46 -7.20
N PHE A 273 -8.58 34.48 -7.16
CA PHE A 273 -8.24 33.06 -6.88
C PHE A 273 -8.78 32.11 -7.97
N PRO A 274 -8.31 32.22 -9.23
CA PRO A 274 -8.83 31.42 -10.34
C PRO A 274 -8.58 29.91 -10.22
N GLY A 275 -7.65 29.50 -9.35
CA GLY A 275 -7.39 28.09 -9.05
C GLY A 275 -8.38 27.44 -8.08
N GLY A 276 -9.35 28.18 -7.53
CA GLY A 276 -10.36 27.65 -6.62
C GLY A 276 -11.21 26.53 -7.23
N LEU A 277 -11.67 25.58 -6.40
CA LEU A 277 -12.46 24.43 -6.85
C LEU A 277 -13.96 24.75 -6.78
N ASN A 278 -14.63 24.78 -7.94
CA ASN A 278 -16.02 25.19 -8.06
C ASN A 278 -17.02 24.03 -7.91
N HIS A 279 -18.32 24.34 -7.88
CA HIS A 279 -19.35 23.34 -7.57
C HIS A 279 -19.44 22.21 -8.60
N LEU A 280 -19.05 22.43 -9.87
CA LEU A 280 -19.10 21.41 -10.91
C LEU A 280 -18.05 20.31 -10.68
N TYR A 281 -16.86 20.69 -10.18
CA TYR A 281 -15.87 19.74 -9.70
C TYR A 281 -16.41 18.96 -8.49
N TRP A 282 -16.98 19.66 -7.52
CA TRP A 282 -17.49 19.04 -6.30
C TRP A 282 -18.70 18.14 -6.55
N GLU A 283 -19.56 18.43 -7.53
CA GLU A 283 -20.61 17.50 -7.96
C GLU A 283 -20.04 16.13 -8.35
N LYS A 284 -18.89 16.11 -9.05
CA LYS A 284 -18.23 14.85 -9.42
C LYS A 284 -17.59 14.12 -8.25
N ILE A 285 -17.00 14.84 -7.31
CA ILE A 285 -16.50 14.24 -6.06
C ILE A 285 -17.66 13.69 -5.21
N PHE A 286 -18.77 14.42 -5.10
CA PHE A 286 -19.91 14.00 -4.30
C PHE A 286 -20.64 12.79 -4.92
N GLU A 287 -20.74 12.75 -6.25
CA GLU A 287 -21.30 11.61 -6.96
C GLU A 287 -20.50 10.33 -6.66
N VAL A 288 -19.17 10.37 -6.84
CA VAL A 288 -18.32 9.19 -6.58
C VAL A 288 -18.30 8.83 -5.10
N ALA A 289 -18.23 9.80 -4.20
CA ALA A 289 -18.30 9.56 -2.76
C ALA A 289 -19.55 8.75 -2.39
N LEU A 290 -20.73 9.14 -2.88
CA LEU A 290 -21.97 8.43 -2.58
C LEU A 290 -22.04 7.06 -3.25
N ARG A 291 -21.54 6.92 -4.49
CA ARG A 291 -21.44 5.61 -5.17
C ARG A 291 -20.51 4.64 -4.43
N MET A 292 -19.47 5.16 -3.79
CA MET A 292 -18.57 4.42 -2.90
C MET A 292 -19.08 4.30 -1.46
N LYS A 293 -20.30 4.78 -1.16
CA LYS A 293 -20.98 4.76 0.16
C LYS A 293 -20.36 5.66 1.24
N ALA A 294 -19.56 6.64 0.84
CA ALA A 294 -19.12 7.73 1.69
C ALA A 294 -20.25 8.74 1.91
N ASN A 295 -20.21 9.47 3.02
CA ASN A 295 -21.12 10.55 3.36
C ASN A 295 -20.42 11.80 3.91
N TYR A 296 -19.11 11.77 4.11
CA TYR A 296 -18.34 12.82 4.77
C TYR A 296 -17.17 13.26 3.91
N ILE A 297 -16.93 14.57 3.80
CA ILE A 297 -15.81 15.11 2.99
C ILE A 297 -15.10 16.22 3.75
N TRP A 298 -13.77 16.16 3.74
CA TRP A 298 -12.92 17.31 3.98
C TRP A 298 -12.50 17.90 2.63
N PRO A 299 -12.81 19.18 2.36
CA PRO A 299 -12.46 19.79 1.09
C PRO A 299 -10.99 20.20 1.05
N ALA A 300 -10.46 20.36 -0.17
CA ALA A 300 -9.13 20.87 -0.48
C ALA A 300 -8.79 22.16 0.29
N VAL A 301 -7.54 22.29 0.74
CA VAL A 301 -7.10 23.39 1.63
C VAL A 301 -5.86 24.15 1.16
N TRP A 302 -5.05 23.63 0.23
CA TRP A 302 -3.80 24.26 -0.20
C TRP A 302 -4.07 25.38 -1.21
N GLY A 303 -4.25 26.60 -0.68
CA GLY A 303 -4.67 27.75 -1.47
C GLY A 303 -6.13 27.67 -1.92
N ARG A 304 -6.93 26.75 -1.33
CA ARG A 304 -8.35 26.51 -1.62
C ARG A 304 -9.22 26.87 -0.42
N ALA A 305 -10.36 27.49 -0.69
CA ALA A 305 -11.32 27.89 0.34
C ALA A 305 -12.72 27.50 -0.13
N PHE A 306 -13.16 26.28 0.19
CA PHE A 306 -14.40 25.68 -0.32
C PHE A 306 -15.59 26.64 -0.40
N ALA A 307 -15.87 27.39 0.66
CA ALA A 307 -17.02 28.29 0.69
C ALA A 307 -16.85 29.57 -0.16
N GLU A 308 -15.61 30.04 -0.38
CA GLU A 308 -15.32 31.25 -1.16
C GLU A 308 -15.06 30.93 -2.62
N ASP A 309 -14.43 29.78 -2.91
CA ASP A 309 -14.10 29.34 -4.26
C ASP A 309 -15.33 29.25 -5.16
N ASP A 310 -16.50 28.89 -4.60
CA ASP A 310 -17.80 29.03 -5.25
C ASP A 310 -18.94 29.07 -4.20
N PRO A 311 -19.78 30.12 -4.18
CA PRO A 311 -20.93 30.19 -3.27
C PRO A 311 -21.93 29.02 -3.38
N GLU A 312 -21.96 28.30 -4.51
CA GLU A 312 -22.84 27.14 -4.72
C GLU A 312 -22.31 25.84 -4.08
N ASN A 313 -21.05 25.81 -3.61
CA ASN A 313 -20.41 24.60 -3.13
C ASN A 313 -21.17 23.94 -1.96
N HIS A 314 -21.59 24.71 -0.96
CA HIS A 314 -22.36 24.18 0.18
C HIS A 314 -23.79 23.78 -0.19
N ALA A 315 -24.47 24.56 -1.03
CA ALA A 315 -25.80 24.20 -1.52
C ALA A 315 -25.77 22.88 -2.31
N THR A 316 -24.71 22.68 -3.09
CA THR A 316 -24.44 21.44 -3.82
C THR A 316 -24.20 20.27 -2.87
N ALA A 317 -23.36 20.44 -1.85
CA ALA A 317 -23.13 19.40 -0.83
C ALA A 317 -24.44 18.99 -0.13
N THR A 318 -25.26 19.95 0.29
CA THR A 318 -26.58 19.71 0.90
C THR A 318 -27.52 18.96 -0.05
N ARG A 319 -27.54 19.34 -1.33
CA ARG A 319 -28.36 18.64 -2.35
C ARG A 319 -27.94 17.18 -2.49
N TYR A 320 -26.64 16.89 -2.50
CA TYR A 320 -26.13 15.51 -2.57
C TYR A 320 -26.29 14.76 -1.24
N GLY A 321 -26.47 15.48 -0.14
CA GLY A 321 -26.52 14.91 1.20
C GLY A 321 -25.13 14.66 1.78
N ILE A 322 -24.09 15.35 1.32
CA ILE A 322 -22.73 15.23 1.87
C ILE A 322 -22.64 16.02 3.17
N VAL A 323 -22.21 15.34 4.23
CA VAL A 323 -21.86 15.95 5.50
C VAL A 323 -20.49 16.62 5.34
N MET A 324 -20.44 17.93 5.56
CA MET A 324 -19.20 18.68 5.41
C MET A 324 -18.40 18.70 6.71
N GLY A 325 -17.10 18.45 6.61
CA GLY A 325 -16.13 18.71 7.67
C GLY A 325 -15.04 19.67 7.19
N THR A 326 -14.10 19.93 8.08
CA THR A 326 -12.87 20.66 7.78
C THR A 326 -11.71 19.93 8.45
N SER A 327 -10.50 20.05 7.86
CA SER A 327 -9.29 19.48 8.45
C SER A 327 -9.06 20.03 9.87
N HIS A 328 -8.25 19.31 10.66
CA HIS A 328 -8.08 19.57 12.10
C HIS A 328 -7.53 20.97 12.44
N GLU A 329 -6.96 21.68 11.48
CA GLU A 329 -6.41 23.04 11.65
C GLU A 329 -7.40 24.16 11.27
N ALA A 330 -8.54 23.79 10.68
CA ALA A 330 -9.53 24.69 10.11
C ALA A 330 -10.84 24.64 10.93
N PRO A 331 -10.88 25.20 12.15
CA PRO A 331 -12.00 25.02 13.07
C PRO A 331 -13.24 25.82 12.66
N MET A 332 -14.39 25.45 13.24
CA MET A 332 -15.62 26.25 13.20
C MET A 332 -16.21 26.47 11.80
N MET A 333 -16.11 25.45 10.93
CA MET A 333 -16.61 25.49 9.55
C MET A 333 -15.98 26.61 8.70
N GLN A 334 -14.75 27.01 9.03
CA GLN A 334 -13.94 27.97 8.28
C GLN A 334 -12.70 27.25 7.73
N GLY A 335 -12.58 27.19 6.39
CA GLY A 335 -11.34 26.73 5.76
C GLY A 335 -10.16 27.64 6.10
N ILE A 336 -8.95 27.10 6.22
CA ILE A 336 -7.77 27.89 6.64
C ILE A 336 -7.50 29.08 5.70
N GLU A 337 -7.74 28.91 4.41
CA GLU A 337 -7.56 29.97 3.42
C GLU A 337 -8.62 31.08 3.48
N GLU A 338 -9.78 30.85 4.11
CA GLU A 338 -10.74 31.93 4.40
C GLU A 338 -10.18 32.94 5.42
N TRP A 339 -9.13 32.57 6.15
CA TRP A 339 -8.34 33.51 6.94
C TRP A 339 -7.16 34.04 6.11
N ASN A 340 -6.31 33.15 5.57
CA ASN A 340 -5.04 33.53 4.94
C ASN A 340 -5.20 34.53 3.77
N ARG A 341 -6.26 34.41 2.97
CA ARG A 341 -6.53 35.30 1.83
C ARG A 341 -6.82 36.76 2.21
N HIS A 342 -7.23 37.01 3.45
CA HIS A 342 -7.80 38.30 3.87
C HIS A 342 -7.00 39.03 4.95
N VAL A 343 -5.84 38.50 5.36
CA VAL A 343 -5.07 39.04 6.49
C VAL A 343 -3.63 39.40 6.14
N VAL A 344 -3.08 40.32 6.92
CA VAL A 344 -1.65 40.59 6.99
C VAL A 344 -1.26 40.49 8.45
N ALA A 345 -0.47 39.49 8.84
CA ALA A 345 -0.09 39.31 10.23
C ALA A 345 0.85 40.42 10.72
N ALA A 346 0.60 40.94 11.93
CA ALA A 346 1.49 41.88 12.58
C ALA A 346 2.87 41.26 12.86
N GLN A 347 3.94 42.03 12.63
CA GLN A 347 5.30 41.61 12.98
C GLN A 347 5.64 42.13 14.37
N ARG A 348 6.29 41.29 15.17
CA ARG A 348 6.70 41.63 16.54
C ARG A 348 8.21 41.44 16.73
N ASP A 349 8.79 42.23 17.61
CA ASP A 349 10.15 42.00 18.09
C ASP A 349 10.21 40.87 19.14
N ALA A 350 11.41 40.53 19.61
CA ALA A 350 11.62 39.51 20.64
C ALA A 350 10.94 39.86 21.99
N ALA A 351 10.61 41.12 22.23
CA ALA A 351 9.85 41.55 23.42
C ALA A 351 8.33 41.46 23.21
N GLY A 352 7.87 41.01 22.04
CA GLY A 352 6.46 40.91 21.69
C GLY A 352 5.81 42.23 21.26
N THR A 353 6.58 43.30 21.07
CA THR A 353 6.07 44.61 20.65
C THR A 353 5.84 44.61 19.14
N ILE A 354 4.70 45.12 18.68
CA ILE A 354 4.42 45.24 17.24
C ILE A 354 5.39 46.24 16.61
N THR A 355 6.24 45.74 15.71
CA THR A 355 7.17 46.55 14.90
C THR A 355 6.56 46.93 13.55
N LYS A 356 5.64 46.10 13.04
CA LYS A 356 4.82 46.39 11.85
C LYS A 356 3.39 45.98 12.10
N ALA A 357 2.45 46.93 12.02
CA ALA A 357 1.04 46.64 12.19
C ALA A 357 0.54 45.65 11.13
N GLY A 358 -0.25 44.70 11.57
CA GLY A 358 -1.03 43.82 10.71
C GLY A 358 -2.46 44.33 10.56
N SER A 359 -3.27 43.58 9.82
CA SER A 359 -4.68 43.87 9.59
C SER A 359 -5.46 42.59 9.30
N ASP A 360 -6.71 42.55 9.74
CA ASP A 360 -7.71 41.56 9.34
C ASP A 360 -9.09 42.23 9.16
N PRO A 361 -10.06 41.56 8.49
CA PRO A 361 -11.40 42.12 8.25
C PRO A 361 -12.22 42.36 9.52
N TYR A 362 -11.75 41.90 10.67
CA TYR A 362 -12.48 41.91 11.94
C TYR A 362 -11.95 42.98 12.92
N GLY A 363 -10.98 43.78 12.47
CA GLY A 363 -10.37 44.88 13.21
C GLY A 363 -9.24 44.46 14.16
N GLY A 364 -8.64 43.28 13.96
CA GLY A 364 -7.55 42.75 14.75
C GLY A 364 -6.16 42.94 14.13
N THR A 365 -5.20 42.15 14.60
CA THR A 365 -3.78 42.25 14.22
C THR A 365 -3.40 41.36 13.03
N GLY A 366 -4.34 40.60 12.46
CA GLY A 366 -4.06 39.61 11.40
C GLY A 366 -3.29 38.37 11.87
N GLU A 367 -2.92 38.28 13.15
CA GLU A 367 -2.23 37.12 13.69
C GLU A 367 -3.22 35.96 13.94
N TRP A 368 -2.94 34.76 13.45
CA TRP A 368 -3.66 33.53 13.83
C TRP A 368 -3.22 33.05 15.23
N ARG A 369 -3.36 33.92 16.24
CA ARG A 369 -2.87 33.66 17.60
C ARG A 369 -3.91 34.09 18.62
N PHE A 370 -4.59 33.12 19.24
CA PHE A 370 -5.69 33.39 20.15
C PHE A 370 -5.31 34.26 21.36
N SER A 371 -4.10 34.10 21.89
CA SER A 371 -3.64 34.88 23.05
C SER A 371 -3.54 36.40 22.81
N VAL A 372 -3.42 36.84 21.55
CA VAL A 372 -3.24 38.27 21.21
C VAL A 372 -4.27 38.81 20.21
N ASN A 373 -5.01 37.93 19.51
CA ASN A 373 -5.98 38.31 18.48
C ASN A 373 -7.36 37.61 18.65
N SER A 374 -7.71 37.20 19.88
CA SER A 374 -8.91 36.40 20.15
C SER A 374 -10.22 37.02 19.67
N ASP A 375 -10.41 38.33 19.76
CA ASP A 375 -11.67 38.97 19.34
C ASP A 375 -11.92 38.88 17.84
N ALA A 376 -10.87 39.03 17.02
CA ALA A 376 -10.96 38.86 15.57
C ALA A 376 -11.22 37.39 15.21
N LEU A 377 -10.51 36.45 15.84
CA LEU A 377 -10.69 35.02 15.63
C LEU A 377 -12.09 34.54 16.02
N LYS A 378 -12.65 35.03 17.13
CA LYS A 378 -14.04 34.74 17.52
C LYS A 378 -15.03 35.23 16.46
N LYS A 379 -14.86 36.44 15.93
CA LYS A 379 -15.72 36.96 14.85
C LYS A 379 -15.60 36.14 13.56
N HIS A 380 -14.38 35.71 13.21
CA HIS A 380 -14.12 34.82 12.09
C HIS A 380 -14.84 33.46 12.26
N TRP A 381 -14.71 32.82 13.42
CA TRP A 381 -15.42 31.58 13.72
C TRP A 381 -16.94 31.76 13.76
N THR A 382 -17.45 32.88 14.29
CA THR A 382 -18.87 33.22 14.23
C THR A 382 -19.38 33.31 12.79
N LYS A 383 -18.60 33.85 11.84
CA LYS A 383 -18.96 33.88 10.40
C LYS A 383 -19.20 32.46 9.87
N GLY A 384 -18.33 31.51 10.19
CA GLY A 384 -18.47 30.11 9.74
C GLY A 384 -19.72 29.41 10.28
N ILE A 385 -19.98 29.56 11.58
CA ILE A 385 -21.19 28.97 12.18
C ILE A 385 -22.47 29.69 11.71
N GLN A 386 -22.41 31.01 11.50
CA GLN A 386 -23.55 31.74 10.94
C GLN A 386 -23.86 31.23 9.52
N ARG A 387 -22.83 31.03 8.68
CA ARG A 387 -22.98 30.40 7.36
C ARG A 387 -23.59 29.00 7.45
N MET A 388 -23.12 28.17 8.39
CA MET A 388 -23.69 26.84 8.64
C MET A 388 -25.21 26.89 8.91
N VAL A 389 -25.67 27.86 9.70
CA VAL A 389 -27.10 28.05 9.99
C VAL A 389 -27.85 28.58 8.78
N ASP A 390 -27.33 29.64 8.15
CA ASP A 390 -28.01 30.37 7.06
C ASP A 390 -28.18 29.49 5.81
N GLU A 391 -27.15 28.71 5.48
CA GLU A 391 -27.11 27.81 4.31
C GLU A 391 -27.59 26.39 4.65
N LYS A 392 -27.99 26.13 5.90
CA LYS A 392 -28.47 24.83 6.39
C LYS A 392 -27.49 23.68 6.12
N ILE A 393 -26.20 23.93 6.35
CA ILE A 393 -25.14 22.97 6.12
C ILE A 393 -25.25 21.85 7.16
N GLU A 394 -25.35 20.61 6.70
CA GLU A 394 -25.11 19.45 7.55
C GLU A 394 -23.59 19.27 7.70
N GLY A 395 -23.07 19.48 8.91
CA GLY A 395 -21.63 19.43 9.13
C GLY A 395 -21.23 18.93 10.50
N VAL A 396 -20.00 18.41 10.58
CA VAL A 396 -19.32 18.06 11.82
C VAL A 396 -18.32 19.16 12.13
N VAL A 397 -18.57 19.91 13.21
CA VAL A 397 -17.79 21.12 13.51
C VAL A 397 -16.46 20.75 14.15
N THR A 398 -15.37 21.05 13.44
CA THR A 398 -14.02 20.95 13.99
C THR A 398 -13.79 22.00 15.09
N LEU A 399 -13.34 21.53 16.25
CA LEU A 399 -12.96 22.33 17.41
C LEU A 399 -11.44 22.37 17.59
N GLY A 400 -10.99 23.25 18.48
CA GLY A 400 -9.58 23.50 18.74
C GLY A 400 -9.00 24.52 17.77
N MET A 401 -7.70 24.74 17.85
CA MET A 401 -6.99 25.67 16.97
C MET A 401 -5.50 25.31 16.99
N ARG A 402 -4.87 25.25 15.82
CA ARG A 402 -3.43 25.08 15.67
C ARG A 402 -2.83 26.37 15.11
N GLY A 403 -1.69 26.83 15.64
CA GLY A 403 -1.11 28.13 15.29
C GLY A 403 -0.47 28.15 13.89
N PRO A 404 -0.22 29.33 13.30
CA PRO A 404 0.45 29.44 12.00
C PRO A 404 1.91 29.02 12.15
N GLY A 405 2.37 28.11 11.30
CA GLY A 405 3.77 27.65 11.26
C GLY A 405 4.12 26.45 12.17
N ASP A 406 3.14 25.64 12.58
CA ASP A 406 3.36 24.35 13.27
C ASP A 406 4.19 24.41 14.57
N VAL A 407 4.16 25.54 15.28
CA VAL A 407 4.93 25.70 16.53
C VAL A 407 4.12 25.17 17.72
N SER A 408 4.54 24.01 18.24
CA SER A 408 3.99 23.40 19.45
C SER A 408 4.28 24.26 20.70
N LEU A 409 3.28 24.37 21.59
CA LEU A 409 3.47 24.92 22.94
C LEU A 409 3.71 23.79 23.94
N PRO A 410 4.51 24.00 25.00
CA PRO A 410 4.60 23.02 26.07
C PRO A 410 3.22 22.80 26.72
N PRO A 411 2.90 21.59 27.22
CA PRO A 411 1.57 21.28 27.78
C PRO A 411 1.11 22.25 28.87
N ALA A 412 2.01 22.73 29.72
CA ALA A 412 1.71 23.69 30.79
C ALA A 412 1.08 25.00 30.30
N ASP A 413 1.46 25.46 29.10
CA ASP A 413 0.95 26.67 28.48
C ASP A 413 -0.16 26.36 27.46
N GLY A 414 -0.02 25.24 26.73
CA GLY A 414 -0.94 24.81 25.68
C GLY A 414 -2.31 24.37 26.20
N ILE A 415 -2.35 23.57 27.27
CA ILE A 415 -3.61 23.01 27.81
C ILE A 415 -4.58 24.11 28.27
N PRO A 416 -4.17 25.11 29.10
CA PRO A 416 -5.08 26.17 29.52
C PRO A 416 -5.58 27.03 28.36
N LEU A 417 -4.72 27.34 27.39
CA LEU A 417 -5.09 28.11 26.20
C LEU A 417 -6.12 27.36 25.36
N MET A 418 -5.88 26.08 25.11
CA MET A 418 -6.76 25.24 24.32
C MET A 418 -8.13 25.07 24.97
N LYS A 419 -8.19 24.92 26.30
CA LYS A 419 -9.45 24.91 27.04
C LYS A 419 -10.27 26.19 26.82
N ASN A 420 -9.63 27.35 26.89
CA ASN A 420 -10.28 28.65 26.64
C ASN A 420 -10.78 28.79 25.19
N ILE A 421 -10.00 28.29 24.23
CA ILE A 421 -10.39 28.25 22.80
C ILE A 421 -11.66 27.42 22.62
N VAL A 422 -11.67 26.18 23.12
CA VAL A 422 -12.82 25.28 22.99
C VAL A 422 -14.05 25.81 23.71
N GLU A 423 -13.91 26.38 24.92
CA GLU A 423 -15.01 27.03 25.63
C GLU A 423 -15.60 28.21 24.84
N SER A 424 -14.73 29.03 24.22
CA SER A 424 -15.17 30.14 23.37
C SER A 424 -15.90 29.65 22.11
N GLN A 425 -15.39 28.61 21.46
CA GLN A 425 -15.99 27.99 20.27
C GLN A 425 -17.37 27.40 20.59
N ARG A 426 -17.49 26.65 21.69
CA ARG A 426 -18.77 26.06 22.12
C ARG A 426 -19.79 27.12 22.51
N LYS A 427 -19.35 28.24 23.09
CA LYS A 427 -20.23 29.39 23.33
C LYS A 427 -20.76 29.97 22.01
N ILE A 428 -19.91 30.16 21.01
CA ILE A 428 -20.32 30.63 19.68
C ILE A 428 -21.35 29.66 19.07
N LEU A 429 -21.10 28.35 19.14
CA LEU A 429 -22.04 27.34 18.65
C LEU A 429 -23.42 27.47 19.29
N ALA A 430 -23.48 27.54 20.63
CA ALA A 430 -24.74 27.68 21.35
C ALA A 430 -25.45 29.00 21.02
N ASP A 431 -24.71 30.12 21.01
CA ASP A 431 -25.27 31.46 20.81
C ASP A 431 -25.82 31.65 19.39
N VAL A 432 -25.10 31.16 18.36
CA VAL A 432 -25.47 31.36 16.94
C VAL A 432 -26.55 30.38 16.49
N THR A 433 -26.44 29.09 16.88
CA THR A 433 -27.40 28.07 16.44
C THR A 433 -28.69 28.09 17.26
N GLY A 434 -28.66 28.62 18.48
CA GLY A 434 -29.76 28.56 19.44
C GLY A 434 -30.10 27.14 19.91
N LYS A 435 -29.23 26.15 19.64
CA LYS A 435 -29.41 24.75 20.02
C LYS A 435 -28.58 24.40 21.25
N ASP A 436 -28.94 23.29 21.89
CA ASP A 436 -28.06 22.65 22.87
C ASP A 436 -26.78 22.21 22.16
N VAL A 437 -25.63 22.73 22.60
CA VAL A 437 -24.33 22.44 22.01
C VAL A 437 -24.04 20.94 22.01
N THR A 438 -24.56 20.16 22.96
CA THR A 438 -24.36 18.71 23.03
C THR A 438 -25.07 17.92 21.93
N THR A 439 -26.00 18.57 21.22
CA THR A 439 -26.72 17.98 20.08
C THR A 439 -26.10 18.35 18.73
N ILE A 440 -25.11 19.24 18.72
CA ILE A 440 -24.40 19.67 17.50
C ILE A 440 -23.20 18.75 17.30
N PRO A 441 -23.09 18.04 16.15
CA PRO A 441 -21.93 17.20 15.87
C PRO A 441 -20.64 18.03 15.91
N GLN A 442 -19.74 17.64 16.80
CA GLN A 442 -18.44 18.29 17.00
C GLN A 442 -17.35 17.24 16.98
N VAL A 443 -16.18 17.64 16.49
CA VAL A 443 -15.00 16.80 16.46
C VAL A 443 -13.79 17.55 16.96
N TRP A 444 -12.89 16.84 17.62
CA TRP A 444 -11.56 17.32 17.91
C TRP A 444 -10.52 16.23 17.61
N THR A 445 -9.67 16.52 16.62
CA THR A 445 -8.64 15.62 16.12
C THR A 445 -7.35 15.78 16.93
N LEU A 446 -6.85 14.67 17.48
CA LEU A 446 -5.62 14.62 18.28
C LEU A 446 -4.38 14.53 17.37
N TYR A 447 -4.18 15.55 16.54
CA TYR A 447 -3.08 15.58 15.59
C TYR A 447 -1.78 16.10 16.23
N LYS A 448 -0.66 15.42 15.95
CA LYS A 448 0.70 15.75 16.45
C LYS A 448 0.72 16.10 17.95
N GLU A 449 0.97 17.36 18.32
CA GLU A 449 1.20 17.77 19.71
C GLU A 449 -0.06 17.70 20.59
N ILE A 450 -1.24 17.75 19.96
CA ILE A 450 -2.51 17.62 20.66
C ILE A 450 -2.65 16.21 21.27
N GLN A 451 -2.06 15.19 20.64
CA GLN A 451 -1.94 13.86 21.24
C GLN A 451 -1.09 13.89 22.52
N GLY A 452 0.00 14.67 22.54
CA GLY A 452 0.79 14.89 23.74
C GLY A 452 -0.02 15.53 24.87
N TYR A 453 -0.87 16.52 24.56
CA TYR A 453 -1.77 17.12 25.55
C TYR A 453 -2.82 16.13 26.06
N TRP A 454 -3.30 15.22 25.21
CA TRP A 454 -4.17 14.12 25.59
C TRP A 454 -3.50 13.18 26.60
N ASP A 455 -2.26 12.79 26.32
CA ASP A 455 -1.49 11.91 27.19
C ASP A 455 -1.18 12.59 28.55
N GLU A 456 -1.00 13.92 28.57
CA GLU A 456 -0.84 14.75 29.77
C GLU A 456 -2.17 15.14 30.47
N GLY A 457 -3.31 14.68 29.96
CA GLY A 457 -4.61 14.79 30.65
C GLY A 457 -5.49 15.99 30.28
N ILE A 458 -5.36 16.57 29.08
CA ILE A 458 -6.36 17.51 28.58
C ILE A 458 -7.75 16.84 28.55
N THR A 459 -8.77 17.57 28.97
CA THR A 459 -10.15 17.06 29.00
C THR A 459 -10.91 17.54 27.77
N VAL A 460 -11.57 16.61 27.08
CA VAL A 460 -12.46 16.89 25.95
C VAL A 460 -13.90 16.69 26.43
N PRO A 461 -14.85 17.60 26.14
CA PRO A 461 -16.25 17.41 26.49
C PRO A 461 -16.80 16.08 25.95
N ASP A 462 -17.63 15.39 26.73
CA ASP A 462 -18.01 14.00 26.45
C ASP A 462 -18.79 13.80 25.14
N ASP A 463 -19.54 14.82 24.70
CA ASP A 463 -20.30 14.84 23.45
C ASP A 463 -19.45 15.07 22.19
N VAL A 464 -18.20 15.48 22.33
CA VAL A 464 -17.30 15.74 21.20
C VAL A 464 -16.66 14.44 20.73
N THR A 465 -16.71 14.18 19.42
CA THR A 465 -16.01 13.05 18.81
C THR A 465 -14.51 13.28 18.92
N VAL A 466 -13.77 12.33 19.49
CA VAL A 466 -12.31 12.38 19.52
C VAL A 466 -11.76 11.58 18.35
N VAL A 467 -11.05 12.25 17.44
CA VAL A 467 -10.43 11.59 16.28
C VAL A 467 -8.96 11.29 16.59
N TYR A 468 -8.61 10.01 16.59
CA TYR A 468 -7.23 9.54 16.62
C TYR A 468 -6.63 9.58 15.22
N CYS A 469 -5.33 9.84 15.11
CA CYS A 469 -4.65 9.86 13.81
C CYS A 469 -3.71 8.66 13.69
N ASP A 470 -3.50 8.22 12.46
CA ASP A 470 -2.29 7.51 12.12
C ASP A 470 -1.06 8.44 12.21
N ASP A 471 0.10 7.89 11.90
CA ASP A 471 1.38 8.60 11.88
C ASP A 471 1.67 9.24 10.52
N ASN A 472 0.63 9.45 9.69
CA ASN A 472 0.72 9.87 8.29
C ASN A 472 1.31 8.83 7.34
N TRP A 473 1.57 7.61 7.81
CA TRP A 473 2.11 6.50 7.01
C TRP A 473 1.29 5.24 7.21
N SER A 474 -0.03 5.37 7.41
CA SER A 474 -0.94 4.24 7.57
C SER A 474 -0.64 3.38 8.82
N ASN A 475 -0.15 3.96 9.93
CA ASN A 475 -0.03 3.27 11.23
C ASN A 475 -0.64 4.09 12.38
N MET A 476 -1.72 3.59 13.00
CA MET A 476 -2.43 4.23 14.11
C MET A 476 -1.49 4.57 15.28
N LYS A 477 -1.37 5.86 15.63
CA LYS A 477 -0.49 6.31 16.72
C LYS A 477 -0.97 5.87 18.09
N ARG A 478 -2.27 6.06 18.31
CA ARG A 478 -2.99 5.89 19.57
C ARG A 478 -4.41 5.44 19.29
N LEU A 479 -4.97 4.72 20.24
CA LEU A 479 -6.35 4.25 20.25
C LEU A 479 -6.95 4.47 21.64
N PRO A 480 -8.29 4.49 21.76
CA PRO A 480 -8.92 4.54 23.08
C PRO A 480 -8.54 3.30 23.90
N LYS A 481 -8.64 3.41 25.22
CA LYS A 481 -8.51 2.25 26.09
C LYS A 481 -9.66 1.29 25.83
N LEU A 482 -9.38 0.00 25.79
CA LEU A 482 -10.39 -1.04 25.56
C LEU A 482 -11.59 -0.88 26.50
N GLY A 483 -12.81 -0.97 25.94
CA GLY A 483 -14.06 -0.83 26.68
C GLY A 483 -14.39 0.57 27.18
N LYS A 484 -13.55 1.60 26.92
CA LYS A 484 -13.92 2.99 27.17
C LYS A 484 -14.78 3.51 26.04
N GLN A 485 -15.84 4.22 26.43
CA GLN A 485 -16.79 4.85 25.52
C GLN A 485 -17.06 6.27 26.01
N ARG A 486 -17.48 7.13 25.09
CA ARG A 486 -17.91 8.52 25.34
C ARG A 486 -19.13 8.82 24.47
N ALA A 487 -19.98 9.76 24.87
CA ALA A 487 -21.21 10.06 24.13
C ALA A 487 -20.93 10.47 22.68
N GLY A 488 -19.87 11.25 22.46
CA GLY A 488 -19.39 11.66 21.14
C GLY A 488 -18.73 10.54 20.32
N GLY A 489 -18.39 9.40 20.93
CA GLY A 489 -17.65 8.32 20.29
C GLY A 489 -16.22 8.69 19.88
N TYR A 490 -15.61 7.83 19.06
CA TYR A 490 -14.25 7.97 18.57
C TYR A 490 -14.19 7.87 17.05
N GLY A 491 -13.27 8.62 16.45
CA GLY A 491 -12.99 8.55 15.01
C GLY A 491 -11.53 8.30 14.69
N LEU A 492 -11.24 8.13 13.40
CA LEU A 492 -9.89 8.00 12.85
C LEU A 492 -9.66 8.96 11.68
N TYR A 493 -8.43 9.47 11.61
CA TYR A 493 -7.87 10.14 10.45
C TYR A 493 -6.66 9.32 9.96
N TYR A 494 -6.70 8.89 8.70
CA TYR A 494 -5.74 7.96 8.09
C TYR A 494 -5.12 8.58 6.82
N HIS A 495 -4.02 8.04 6.30
CA HIS A 495 -3.36 8.58 5.10
C HIS A 495 -3.05 7.53 4.04
N PHE A 496 -3.46 7.82 2.80
CA PHE A 496 -2.98 7.20 1.56
C PHE A 496 -2.06 8.10 0.74
N ASP A 497 -2.03 9.40 1.05
CA ASP A 497 -1.11 10.41 0.51
C ASP A 497 -0.58 11.27 1.67
N TYR A 498 0.64 11.80 1.54
CA TYR A 498 1.21 12.67 2.57
C TYR A 498 2.31 13.62 2.05
N VAL A 499 2.25 14.87 2.54
CA VAL A 499 3.35 15.84 2.52
C VAL A 499 3.99 16.00 3.91
N GLY A 500 5.22 15.53 4.09
CA GLY A 500 6.01 15.77 5.29
C GLY A 500 7.19 14.83 5.55
N GLY A 501 7.47 14.60 6.84
CA GLY A 501 8.64 13.86 7.34
C GLY A 501 8.67 12.39 6.89
N GLY A 502 9.86 11.79 6.89
CA GLY A 502 10.14 10.57 6.13
C GLY A 502 10.46 10.96 4.68
N ARG A 503 9.45 11.23 3.86
CA ARG A 503 9.51 11.84 2.51
C ARG A 503 8.07 11.89 2.00
N ASN A 504 7.72 12.90 1.21
CA ASN A 504 6.39 12.91 0.60
C ASN A 504 6.17 11.65 -0.26
N TYR A 505 4.94 11.17 -0.32
CA TYR A 505 4.51 10.16 -1.28
C TYR A 505 3.19 10.59 -1.90
N LYS A 506 3.21 10.90 -3.20
CA LYS A 506 2.15 11.67 -3.87
C LYS A 506 1.80 11.23 -5.29
N TRP A 507 2.56 10.31 -5.85
CA TRP A 507 2.54 10.08 -7.30
C TRP A 507 1.57 8.99 -7.75
N VAL A 508 1.68 7.80 -7.17
CA VAL A 508 0.88 6.59 -7.48
C VAL A 508 0.48 5.91 -6.17
N ASP A 509 -0.49 4.99 -6.22
CA ASP A 509 -0.89 4.17 -5.08
C ASP A 509 0.33 3.52 -4.41
N THR A 510 0.43 3.58 -3.09
CA THR A 510 1.49 2.90 -2.32
C THR A 510 0.94 2.08 -1.16
N ILE A 511 -0.32 1.67 -1.23
CA ILE A 511 -1.10 1.15 -0.12
C ILE A 511 -1.28 -0.36 -0.22
N LEU A 512 -0.92 -1.05 0.86
CA LEU A 512 -1.07 -2.50 0.99
C LEU A 512 -2.39 -2.84 1.71
N LEU A 513 -3.32 -3.51 1.04
CA LEU A 513 -4.64 -3.81 1.63
C LEU A 513 -4.60 -4.65 2.91
N PRO A 514 -3.75 -5.70 3.05
CA PRO A 514 -3.55 -6.37 4.35
C PRO A 514 -3.18 -5.42 5.49
N ASN A 515 -2.37 -4.38 5.21
CA ASN A 515 -2.01 -3.36 6.19
C ASN A 515 -3.22 -2.48 6.57
N VAL A 516 -3.99 -2.02 5.57
CA VAL A 516 -5.21 -1.25 5.79
C VAL A 516 -6.22 -2.05 6.60
N TRP A 517 -6.47 -3.31 6.23
CA TRP A 517 -7.37 -4.19 6.95
C TRP A 517 -6.96 -4.30 8.42
N GLU A 518 -5.69 -4.58 8.70
CA GLU A 518 -5.23 -4.80 10.08
C GLU A 518 -5.39 -3.53 10.93
N GLN A 519 -5.05 -2.35 10.39
CA GLN A 519 -5.20 -1.08 11.11
C GLN A 519 -6.67 -0.68 11.33
N LEU A 520 -7.54 -0.86 10.33
CA LEU A 520 -8.97 -0.60 10.47
C LEU A 520 -9.64 -1.59 11.40
N HIS A 521 -9.26 -2.88 11.33
CA HIS A 521 -9.74 -3.91 12.25
C HIS A 521 -9.32 -3.60 13.69
N LEU A 522 -8.07 -3.21 13.90
CA LEU A 522 -7.58 -2.76 15.19
C LEU A 522 -8.41 -1.58 15.70
N ALA A 523 -8.54 -0.50 14.93
CA ALA A 523 -9.30 0.69 15.35
C ALA A 523 -10.76 0.36 15.68
N TYR A 524 -11.44 -0.42 14.82
CA TYR A 524 -12.84 -0.81 15.01
C TYR A 524 -13.06 -1.62 16.30
N ASN A 525 -12.21 -2.60 16.57
CA ASN A 525 -12.32 -3.43 17.78
C ASN A 525 -12.03 -2.66 19.08
N TYR A 526 -11.34 -1.53 18.98
CA TYR A 526 -11.17 -0.59 20.10
C TYR A 526 -12.32 0.43 20.23
N GLY A 527 -13.38 0.31 19.44
CA GLY A 527 -14.57 1.16 19.51
C GLY A 527 -14.46 2.47 18.74
N VAL A 528 -13.57 2.53 17.74
CA VAL A 528 -13.47 3.67 16.82
C VAL A 528 -14.45 3.46 15.67
N ASP A 529 -15.68 3.94 15.81
CA ASP A 529 -16.79 3.71 14.87
C ASP A 529 -17.60 4.98 14.51
N ARG A 530 -17.22 6.14 15.04
CA ARG A 530 -18.03 7.36 14.86
C ARG A 530 -17.73 8.08 13.55
N LEU A 531 -16.46 8.30 13.24
CA LEU A 531 -16.02 9.12 12.10
C LEU A 531 -14.71 8.60 11.55
N TRP A 532 -14.70 8.13 10.31
CA TRP A 532 -13.50 7.70 9.60
C TRP A 532 -13.29 8.59 8.39
N VAL A 533 -12.11 9.19 8.28
CA VAL A 533 -11.68 9.99 7.14
C VAL A 533 -10.26 9.63 6.76
N VAL A 534 -9.98 9.50 5.47
CA VAL A 534 -8.65 9.18 4.93
C VAL A 534 -8.18 10.27 3.97
N ASN A 535 -6.92 10.72 4.08
CA ASN A 535 -6.29 11.56 3.07
C ASN A 535 -6.04 10.73 1.81
N VAL A 536 -6.61 11.16 0.68
CA VAL A 536 -6.49 10.50 -0.63
C VAL A 536 -5.74 11.36 -1.65
N GLY A 537 -5.04 12.39 -1.18
CA GLY A 537 -4.34 13.33 -2.06
C GLY A 537 -5.30 13.94 -3.08
N ASP A 538 -5.00 13.69 -4.34
CA ASP A 538 -5.75 14.12 -5.53
C ASP A 538 -6.98 13.25 -5.89
N PHE A 539 -7.40 12.34 -5.01
CA PHE A 539 -8.39 11.27 -5.23
C PHE A 539 -7.95 10.20 -6.24
N LYS A 540 -7.57 10.59 -7.47
CA LYS A 540 -7.04 9.63 -8.44
C LYS A 540 -5.70 9.08 -7.96
N ASN A 541 -5.40 7.86 -8.40
CA ASN A 541 -4.33 6.98 -7.91
C ASN A 541 -4.64 6.26 -6.60
N GLU A 542 -5.75 6.56 -5.90
CA GLU A 542 -6.08 5.92 -4.61
C GLU A 542 -7.47 5.25 -4.63
N GLU A 543 -7.99 4.93 -5.81
CA GLU A 543 -9.37 4.48 -6.01
C GLU A 543 -9.64 3.11 -5.38
N LEU A 544 -8.70 2.17 -5.54
CA LEU A 544 -8.77 0.82 -4.99
C LEU A 544 -8.71 0.83 -3.45
N PRO A 545 -7.68 1.41 -2.79
CA PRO A 545 -7.63 1.44 -1.34
C PRO A 545 -8.76 2.28 -0.72
N LEU A 546 -9.22 3.35 -1.37
CA LEU A 546 -10.38 4.14 -0.92
C LEU A 546 -11.67 3.32 -0.93
N GLN A 547 -11.96 2.59 -2.02
CA GLN A 547 -13.16 1.76 -2.08
C GLN A 547 -13.12 0.66 -1.01
N PHE A 548 -11.96 0.06 -0.74
CA PHE A 548 -11.80 -0.92 0.34
C PHE A 548 -12.05 -0.29 1.72
N PHE A 549 -11.45 0.87 2.00
CA PHE A 549 -11.63 1.61 3.25
C PHE A 549 -13.12 1.87 3.53
N LEU A 550 -13.87 2.33 2.53
CA LEU A 550 -15.29 2.66 2.66
C LEU A 550 -16.18 1.40 2.77
N ASP A 551 -15.87 0.33 2.02
CA ASP A 551 -16.58 -0.94 2.13
C ASP A 551 -16.35 -1.62 3.48
N TYR A 552 -15.12 -1.54 4.02
CA TYR A 552 -14.79 -2.02 5.35
C TYR A 552 -15.51 -1.19 6.42
N ALA A 553 -15.50 0.14 6.32
CA ALA A 553 -16.23 1.03 7.23
C ALA A 553 -17.75 0.77 7.23
N TRP A 554 -18.32 0.34 6.10
CA TRP A 554 -19.72 -0.06 6.03
C TRP A 554 -20.00 -1.33 6.84
N ASN A 555 -19.21 -2.39 6.66
CA ASN A 555 -19.41 -3.66 7.36
C ASN A 555 -18.08 -4.44 7.55
N PRO A 556 -17.35 -4.22 8.65
CA PRO A 556 -16.09 -4.91 8.97
C PRO A 556 -16.23 -6.45 9.04
N ASP A 557 -17.33 -6.95 9.61
CA ASP A 557 -17.59 -8.39 9.81
C ASP A 557 -17.66 -9.16 8.48
N ARG A 558 -17.98 -8.46 7.38
CA ARG A 558 -18.06 -9.04 6.04
C ARG A 558 -16.68 -9.34 5.43
N TRP A 559 -15.68 -8.58 5.83
CA TRP A 559 -14.35 -8.59 5.23
C TRP A 559 -13.29 -8.99 6.26
N PRO A 560 -13.29 -10.25 6.74
CA PRO A 560 -12.15 -10.77 7.48
C PRO A 560 -10.93 -10.87 6.55
N VAL A 561 -9.72 -10.94 7.11
CA VAL A 561 -8.46 -10.88 6.34
C VAL A 561 -8.39 -11.95 5.23
N GLU A 562 -8.99 -13.12 5.46
CA GLU A 562 -9.01 -14.24 4.51
C GLU A 562 -9.84 -13.94 3.24
N ARG A 563 -10.61 -12.84 3.25
CA ARG A 563 -11.48 -12.42 2.15
C ARG A 563 -11.04 -11.13 1.45
N ILE A 564 -9.81 -10.67 1.69
CA ILE A 564 -9.26 -9.51 0.96
C ILE A 564 -9.12 -9.83 -0.53
N GLY A 565 -8.52 -10.97 -0.91
CA GLY A 565 -8.43 -11.37 -2.32
C GLY A 565 -9.80 -11.58 -2.99
N ASP A 566 -10.79 -12.04 -2.22
CA ASP A 566 -12.20 -12.11 -2.66
C ASP A 566 -12.77 -10.72 -2.97
N TRP A 567 -12.42 -9.72 -2.16
CA TRP A 567 -12.81 -8.33 -2.36
C TRP A 567 -12.14 -7.75 -3.60
N GLU A 568 -10.82 -7.91 -3.75
CA GLU A 568 -10.06 -7.41 -4.91
C GLU A 568 -10.60 -8.00 -6.21
N ARG A 569 -10.79 -9.32 -6.27
CA ARG A 569 -11.41 -9.99 -7.43
C ARG A 569 -12.77 -9.38 -7.80
N ARG A 570 -13.60 -9.08 -6.81
CA ARG A 570 -14.93 -8.46 -7.02
C ARG A 570 -14.83 -7.01 -7.47
N TRP A 571 -13.88 -6.26 -6.92
CA TRP A 571 -13.58 -4.90 -7.34
C TRP A 571 -13.13 -4.90 -8.81
N THR A 572 -12.20 -5.77 -9.18
CA THR A 572 -11.72 -5.92 -10.55
C THR A 572 -12.83 -6.37 -11.51
N GLU A 573 -13.68 -7.31 -11.09
CA GLU A 573 -14.85 -7.74 -11.87
C GLU A 573 -15.83 -6.59 -12.12
N GLN A 574 -16.00 -5.67 -11.17
CA GLN A 574 -16.84 -4.49 -11.35
C GLN A 574 -16.25 -3.54 -12.40
N GLN A 575 -14.92 -3.43 -12.51
CA GLN A 575 -14.27 -2.51 -13.45
C GLN A 575 -14.13 -3.11 -14.86
N PHE A 576 -13.70 -4.36 -14.97
CA PHE A 576 -13.27 -4.96 -16.24
C PHE A 576 -14.12 -6.15 -16.69
N GLY A 577 -15.14 -6.52 -15.91
CA GLY A 577 -15.94 -7.72 -16.16
C GLY A 577 -15.28 -8.99 -15.63
N SER A 578 -15.99 -10.12 -15.72
CA SER A 578 -15.60 -11.36 -15.02
C SER A 578 -14.54 -12.20 -15.74
N GLU A 579 -14.30 -11.99 -17.03
CA GLU A 579 -13.49 -12.90 -17.86
C GLU A 579 -12.01 -12.94 -17.45
N HIS A 580 -11.46 -11.78 -17.07
CA HIS A 580 -10.05 -11.63 -16.68
C HIS A 580 -9.86 -11.06 -15.26
N ALA A 581 -10.92 -11.03 -14.46
CA ALA A 581 -10.91 -10.42 -13.13
C ALA A 581 -9.85 -11.04 -12.20
N ASP A 582 -9.69 -12.37 -12.22
CA ASP A 582 -8.71 -13.05 -11.37
C ASP A 582 -7.27 -12.62 -11.71
N ILE A 583 -6.92 -12.53 -13.00
CA ILE A 583 -5.57 -12.17 -13.46
C ILE A 583 -5.26 -10.72 -13.10
N ILE A 584 -6.21 -9.81 -13.30
CA ILE A 584 -6.01 -8.39 -13.01
C ILE A 584 -5.98 -8.13 -11.49
N ALA A 585 -6.78 -8.87 -10.71
CA ALA A 585 -6.70 -8.82 -9.25
C ALA A 585 -5.34 -9.31 -8.74
N ASP A 586 -4.81 -10.41 -9.30
CA ASP A 586 -3.46 -10.91 -8.98
C ASP A 586 -2.37 -9.87 -9.33
N ILE A 587 -2.52 -9.13 -10.44
CA ILE A 587 -1.62 -8.03 -10.83
C ILE A 587 -1.66 -6.89 -9.81
N LEU A 588 -2.86 -6.44 -9.40
CA LEU A 588 -3.04 -5.35 -8.44
C LEU A 588 -2.54 -5.73 -7.04
N HIS A 589 -2.81 -6.96 -6.60
CA HIS A 589 -2.26 -7.48 -5.36
C HIS A 589 -0.73 -7.49 -5.42
N SER A 590 -0.14 -8.08 -6.47
CA SER A 590 1.31 -8.13 -6.67
C SER A 590 1.95 -6.74 -6.73
N TYR A 591 1.27 -5.78 -7.37
CA TYR A 591 1.66 -4.37 -7.38
C TYR A 591 1.77 -3.81 -5.96
N SER A 592 0.71 -3.96 -5.15
CA SER A 592 0.71 -3.47 -3.76
C SER A 592 1.80 -4.13 -2.91
N LEU A 593 2.09 -5.42 -3.15
CA LEU A 593 3.17 -6.13 -2.47
C LEU A 593 4.53 -5.52 -2.78
N LEU A 594 4.90 -5.38 -4.06
CA LEU A 594 6.19 -4.80 -4.45
C LEU A 594 6.29 -3.33 -4.01
N GLN A 595 5.19 -2.60 -4.06
CA GLN A 595 5.17 -1.19 -3.68
C GLN A 595 5.34 -0.97 -2.18
N SER A 596 4.92 -1.95 -1.36
CA SER A 596 5.13 -1.93 0.09
C SER A 596 6.59 -2.07 0.52
N ASP A 597 7.50 -2.47 -0.38
CA ASP A 597 8.93 -2.60 -0.05
C ASP A 597 9.60 -1.24 0.08
N ARG A 598 9.26 -0.31 -0.82
CA ARG A 598 9.77 1.07 -0.81
C ARG A 598 8.90 1.96 -1.67
N LYS A 599 8.40 3.05 -1.09
CA LYS A 599 7.67 4.08 -1.85
C LYS A 599 8.57 4.68 -2.97
N PRO A 600 8.03 5.01 -4.16
CA PRO A 600 8.81 5.46 -5.33
C PRO A 600 9.80 6.59 -5.04
N GLU A 601 9.38 7.60 -4.29
CA GLU A 601 10.17 8.78 -3.95
C GLU A 601 11.36 8.44 -3.05
N LEU A 602 11.35 7.28 -2.37
CA LEU A 602 12.41 6.78 -1.48
C LEU A 602 13.39 5.81 -2.15
N THR A 603 13.24 5.53 -3.44
CA THR A 603 14.06 4.55 -4.19
C THR A 603 15.53 4.95 -4.37
N ASN A 604 15.93 6.14 -3.92
CA ASN A 604 17.31 6.62 -3.90
C ASN A 604 17.83 7.01 -2.50
N ARG A 605 17.16 6.58 -1.43
CA ARG A 605 17.66 6.80 -0.07
C ARG A 605 18.06 5.49 0.58
N LYS A 606 19.35 5.31 0.89
CA LYS A 606 19.81 4.28 1.83
C LYS A 606 19.68 4.78 3.27
N ILE A 607 19.10 3.96 4.14
CA ILE A 607 19.07 4.20 5.59
C ILE A 607 19.97 3.16 6.26
N THR A 608 20.99 3.62 6.99
CA THR A 608 21.93 2.73 7.70
C THR A 608 21.83 2.92 9.20
N VAL A 609 21.95 1.82 9.94
CA VAL A 609 21.70 1.75 11.39
C VAL A 609 22.90 1.18 12.12
N ASP A 610 23.46 1.94 13.05
CA ASP A 610 24.40 1.42 14.03
C ASP A 610 23.63 0.92 15.27
N TYR A 611 23.35 -0.39 15.30
CA TYR A 611 22.62 -1.02 16.39
C TYR A 611 23.37 -1.04 17.73
N ASP A 612 24.71 -0.94 17.73
CA ASP A 612 25.47 -0.87 18.97
C ASP A 612 25.41 0.55 19.54
N LEU A 613 25.45 1.57 18.67
CA LEU A 613 25.24 2.96 19.07
C LEU A 613 23.81 3.20 19.56
N MET A 614 22.79 2.67 18.87
CA MET A 614 21.37 2.87 19.21
C MET A 614 21.01 2.40 20.63
N VAL A 615 21.71 1.42 21.18
CA VAL A 615 21.47 0.92 22.55
C VAL A 615 22.54 1.39 23.55
N SER A 616 23.44 2.26 23.13
CA SER A 616 24.50 2.79 23.98
C SER A 616 23.99 3.89 24.92
N ALA A 617 24.70 4.09 26.03
CA ALA A 617 24.43 5.23 26.91
C ALA A 617 24.91 6.54 26.25
N PRO A 618 24.16 7.66 26.40
CA PRO A 618 24.62 8.96 25.95
C PRO A 618 26.01 9.32 26.48
N THR A 619 26.83 9.92 25.61
CA THR A 619 28.17 10.43 25.96
C THR A 619 28.27 11.92 25.66
N THR A 620 29.37 12.56 26.02
CA THR A 620 29.61 13.96 25.63
C THR A 620 29.76 14.13 24.12
N ASP A 621 30.33 13.14 23.44
CA ASP A 621 30.56 13.17 21.98
C ASP A 621 29.30 12.79 21.19
N VAL A 622 28.47 11.90 21.75
CA VAL A 622 27.19 11.48 21.19
C VAL A 622 26.09 11.59 22.27
N PRO A 623 25.52 12.79 22.47
CA PRO A 623 24.51 13.03 23.51
C PRO A 623 23.14 12.44 23.18
N ASP A 624 22.86 12.18 21.90
CA ASP A 624 21.63 11.53 21.40
C ASP A 624 22.03 10.32 20.52
N PRO A 625 22.36 9.17 21.15
CA PRO A 625 22.78 7.97 20.43
C PRO A 625 21.68 7.39 19.53
N ASP A 626 20.41 7.55 19.92
CA ASP A 626 19.24 7.07 19.19
C ASP A 626 19.17 7.70 17.79
N THR A 627 19.26 9.03 17.71
CA THR A 627 19.24 9.75 16.42
C THR A 627 20.56 9.60 15.66
N ALA A 628 21.70 9.56 16.36
CA ALA A 628 23.01 9.44 15.74
C ALA A 628 23.26 8.07 15.10
N ALA A 629 22.60 7.03 15.59
CA ALA A 629 22.66 5.69 15.02
C ALA A 629 22.08 5.59 13.60
N ILE A 630 21.27 6.56 13.16
CA ILE A 630 20.57 6.54 11.88
C ILE A 630 21.14 7.56 10.92
N THR A 631 21.63 7.07 9.78
CA THR A 631 22.19 7.88 8.70
C THR A 631 21.40 7.71 7.41
N TYR A 632 21.22 8.81 6.68
CA TYR A 632 20.56 8.84 5.38
C TYR A 632 21.58 9.16 4.30
N ASP A 633 21.52 8.42 3.20
CA ASP A 633 22.26 8.72 1.98
C ASP A 633 21.29 8.74 0.80
N ASP A 634 20.91 9.95 0.37
CA ASP A 634 20.01 10.20 -0.76
C ASP A 634 20.69 10.04 -2.14
N GLY A 635 21.97 9.63 -2.15
CA GLY A 635 22.73 9.28 -3.35
C GLY A 635 22.94 7.77 -3.49
N ALA A 636 22.33 6.95 -2.65
CA ALA A 636 22.56 5.51 -2.59
C ALA A 636 21.27 4.68 -2.73
N SER A 637 21.41 3.48 -3.30
CA SER A 637 20.32 2.53 -3.40
C SER A 637 19.92 2.01 -2.01
N PRO A 638 18.62 1.97 -1.66
CA PRO A 638 18.17 1.25 -0.47
C PRO A 638 18.38 -0.26 -0.62
N PHE A 639 18.19 -0.80 -1.82
CA PHE A 639 18.44 -2.21 -2.14
C PHE A 639 19.92 -2.44 -2.43
N SER A 640 20.45 -3.57 -1.99
CA SER A 640 21.85 -3.95 -2.20
C SER A 640 22.14 -4.20 -3.69
N LEU A 641 23.24 -3.62 -4.18
CA LEU A 641 23.77 -3.88 -5.51
C LEU A 641 24.55 -5.19 -5.60
N THR A 642 25.05 -5.68 -4.47
CA THR A 642 26.07 -6.73 -4.43
C THR A 642 25.65 -7.95 -3.62
N ASN A 643 24.76 -7.77 -2.63
CA ASN A 643 24.35 -8.86 -1.74
C ASN A 643 23.01 -9.43 -2.20
N TYR A 644 22.96 -10.76 -2.31
CA TYR A 644 21.75 -11.54 -2.63
C TYR A 644 21.03 -11.13 -3.93
N ARG A 645 21.74 -10.46 -4.85
CA ARG A 645 21.17 -9.87 -6.09
C ARG A 645 19.92 -9.03 -5.82
N GLU A 646 19.87 -8.32 -4.70
CA GLU A 646 18.61 -7.72 -4.21
C GLU A 646 18.00 -6.70 -5.19
N LEU A 647 18.73 -5.66 -5.61
CA LEU A 647 18.19 -4.66 -6.54
C LEU A 647 17.86 -5.27 -7.92
N GLU A 648 18.71 -6.18 -8.42
CA GLU A 648 18.43 -6.88 -9.69
C GLU A 648 17.14 -7.68 -9.61
N SER A 649 16.95 -8.44 -8.54
CA SER A 649 15.79 -9.32 -8.38
C SER A 649 14.49 -8.52 -8.23
N VAL A 650 14.51 -7.44 -7.45
CA VAL A 650 13.31 -6.61 -7.28
C VAL A 650 12.97 -5.87 -8.58
N THR A 651 13.96 -5.43 -9.36
CA THR A 651 13.73 -4.84 -10.68
C THR A 651 13.18 -5.88 -11.66
N GLU A 652 13.70 -7.11 -11.66
CA GLU A 652 13.19 -8.22 -12.49
C GLU A 652 11.73 -8.57 -12.14
N GLU A 653 11.36 -8.56 -10.85
CA GLU A 653 9.98 -8.77 -10.39
C GLU A 653 9.04 -7.66 -10.89
N TRP A 654 9.46 -6.40 -10.81
CA TRP A 654 8.72 -5.26 -11.35
C TRP A 654 8.56 -5.33 -12.87
N GLU A 655 9.62 -5.62 -13.63
CA GLU A 655 9.56 -5.75 -15.09
C GLU A 655 8.68 -6.94 -15.53
N ALA A 656 8.71 -8.05 -14.77
CA ALA A 656 7.84 -9.18 -15.00
C ALA A 656 6.37 -8.82 -14.76
N LEU A 657 6.06 -8.08 -13.68
CA LEU A 657 4.71 -7.61 -13.41
C LEU A 657 4.22 -6.64 -14.49
N ALA A 658 5.06 -5.70 -14.94
CA ALA A 658 4.73 -4.81 -16.05
C ALA A 658 4.45 -5.57 -17.34
N SER A 659 5.23 -6.61 -17.65
CA SER A 659 4.99 -7.48 -18.81
C SER A 659 3.65 -8.23 -18.71
N GLN A 660 3.28 -8.69 -17.51
CA GLN A 660 1.97 -9.31 -17.26
C GLN A 660 0.83 -8.31 -17.42
N ALA A 661 0.98 -7.09 -16.89
CA ALA A 661 -0.01 -6.03 -17.03
C ALA A 661 -0.20 -5.62 -18.49
N GLU A 662 0.87 -5.50 -19.27
CA GLU A 662 0.81 -5.23 -20.71
C GLU A 662 0.15 -6.39 -21.48
N PHE A 663 0.43 -7.63 -21.10
CA PHE A 663 -0.21 -8.79 -21.71
C PHE A 663 -1.72 -8.81 -21.43
N ALA A 664 -2.13 -8.58 -20.18
CA ALA A 664 -3.54 -8.48 -19.79
C ALA A 664 -4.25 -7.33 -20.53
N ALA A 665 -3.59 -6.18 -20.74
CA ALA A 665 -4.13 -5.09 -21.56
C ALA A 665 -4.57 -5.56 -22.95
N ARG A 666 -3.76 -6.41 -23.60
CA ARG A 666 -4.04 -6.92 -24.97
C ARG A 666 -5.19 -7.92 -25.02
N LEU A 667 -5.59 -8.49 -23.89
CA LEU A 667 -6.75 -9.39 -23.80
C LEU A 667 -8.06 -8.63 -23.65
N LEU A 668 -8.00 -7.38 -23.18
CA LEU A 668 -9.17 -6.58 -22.88
C LEU A 668 -9.76 -5.91 -24.14
N PRO A 669 -11.09 -5.74 -24.21
CA PRO A 669 -11.74 -4.97 -25.28
C PRO A 669 -11.23 -3.52 -25.38
N GLU A 670 -11.42 -2.88 -26.54
CA GLU A 670 -10.98 -1.50 -26.78
C GLU A 670 -11.66 -0.51 -25.82
N GLU A 671 -12.95 -0.73 -25.55
CA GLU A 671 -13.77 0.15 -24.72
C GLU A 671 -13.35 0.23 -23.24
N VAL A 672 -12.54 -0.70 -22.74
CA VAL A 672 -12.03 -0.69 -21.35
C VAL A 672 -10.57 -0.26 -21.27
N GLN A 673 -9.90 0.04 -22.39
CA GLN A 673 -8.45 0.30 -22.42
C GLN A 673 -8.08 1.55 -21.59
N ASP A 674 -8.86 2.62 -21.69
CA ASP A 674 -8.59 3.84 -20.91
C ASP A 674 -8.68 3.56 -19.41
N ALA A 675 -9.72 2.85 -18.98
CA ALA A 675 -9.91 2.43 -17.59
C ALA A 675 -8.78 1.52 -17.10
N TYR A 676 -8.39 0.53 -17.91
CA TYR A 676 -7.30 -0.37 -17.57
C TYR A 676 -5.95 0.34 -17.52
N PHE A 677 -5.73 1.31 -18.41
CA PHE A 677 -4.52 2.10 -18.43
C PHE A 677 -4.32 2.84 -17.10
N GLN A 678 -5.33 3.58 -16.65
CA GLN A 678 -5.23 4.39 -15.44
C GLN A 678 -5.27 3.58 -14.13
N LEU A 679 -6.13 2.57 -14.04
CA LEU A 679 -6.32 1.78 -12.81
C LEU A 679 -5.28 0.67 -12.61
N VAL A 680 -4.55 0.26 -13.66
CA VAL A 680 -3.63 -0.88 -13.60
C VAL A 680 -2.31 -0.57 -14.30
N LEU A 681 -2.35 -0.38 -15.64
CA LEU A 681 -1.13 -0.45 -16.44
C LEU A 681 -0.16 0.69 -16.16
N TYR A 682 -0.64 1.93 -16.02
CA TYR A 682 0.19 3.10 -15.76
C TYR A 682 0.96 2.92 -14.45
N GLN A 683 0.26 2.61 -13.36
CA GLN A 683 0.85 2.46 -12.03
C GLN A 683 1.94 1.38 -12.01
N VAL A 684 1.64 0.21 -12.58
CA VAL A 684 2.59 -0.91 -12.66
C VAL A 684 3.79 -0.55 -13.55
N LYS A 685 3.52 -0.07 -14.77
CA LYS A 685 4.57 0.13 -15.78
C LYS A 685 5.47 1.31 -15.45
N ALA A 686 4.91 2.42 -14.95
CA ALA A 686 5.69 3.59 -14.58
C ALA A 686 6.59 3.29 -13.36
N THR A 687 6.06 2.58 -12.35
CA THR A 687 6.87 2.15 -11.21
C THR A 687 7.96 1.16 -11.64
N ALA A 688 7.66 0.18 -12.49
CA ALA A 688 8.67 -0.74 -13.02
C ALA A 688 9.77 -0.01 -13.81
N ASN A 689 9.39 1.00 -14.60
CA ASN A 689 10.32 1.86 -15.31
C ASN A 689 11.24 2.63 -14.35
N LEU A 690 10.71 3.15 -13.24
CA LEU A 690 11.51 3.80 -12.20
C LEU A 690 12.54 2.83 -11.60
N TYR A 691 12.16 1.60 -11.28
CA TYR A 691 13.11 0.60 -10.76
C TYR A 691 14.20 0.25 -11.79
N ALA A 692 13.85 0.14 -13.08
CA ALA A 692 14.83 -0.06 -14.15
C ALA A 692 15.78 1.15 -14.30
N LEU A 693 15.26 2.38 -14.17
CA LEU A 693 16.06 3.61 -14.12
C LEU A 693 17.04 3.56 -12.95
N ARG A 694 16.57 3.21 -11.75
CA ARG A 694 17.41 3.11 -10.53
C ARG A 694 18.49 2.06 -10.67
N LEU A 695 18.17 0.87 -11.18
CA LEU A 695 19.15 -0.17 -11.44
C LEU A 695 20.24 0.32 -12.40
N ALA A 696 19.86 0.91 -13.53
CA ALA A 696 20.80 1.45 -14.50
C ALA A 696 21.66 2.58 -13.90
N GLY A 697 21.06 3.54 -13.20
CA GLY A 697 21.74 4.67 -12.58
C GLY A 697 22.74 4.25 -11.50
N PHE A 698 22.37 3.33 -10.60
CA PHE A 698 23.27 2.85 -9.55
C PHE A 698 24.36 1.92 -10.08
N LYS A 699 24.05 1.04 -11.05
CA LYS A 699 25.09 0.26 -11.74
C LYS A 699 26.04 1.16 -12.52
N ASN A 700 25.57 2.22 -13.16
CA ASN A 700 26.44 3.18 -13.86
C ASN A 700 27.51 3.74 -12.90
N LYS A 701 27.12 4.16 -11.69
CA LYS A 701 28.07 4.68 -10.69
C LYS A 701 29.05 3.61 -10.19
N LEU A 702 28.54 2.40 -9.92
CA LEU A 702 29.39 1.27 -9.53
C LEU A 702 30.40 0.93 -10.64
N TYR A 703 29.95 0.86 -11.88
CA TYR A 703 30.74 0.47 -13.04
C TYR A 703 31.77 1.53 -13.41
N ALA A 704 31.44 2.82 -13.21
CA ALA A 704 32.37 3.92 -13.35
C ALA A 704 33.53 3.80 -12.34
N ALA A 705 33.24 3.48 -11.08
CA ALA A 705 34.28 3.25 -10.07
C ALA A 705 35.17 2.04 -10.40
N GLN A 706 34.62 1.06 -11.12
CA GLN A 706 35.35 -0.12 -11.61
C GLN A 706 36.09 0.12 -12.94
N GLY A 707 35.83 1.25 -13.62
CA GLY A 707 36.37 1.55 -14.95
C GLY A 707 35.87 0.60 -16.03
N ARG A 708 34.64 0.08 -15.91
CA ARG A 708 34.03 -0.86 -16.88
C ARG A 708 33.68 -0.15 -18.19
N ALA A 709 34.00 -0.77 -19.32
CA ALA A 709 33.59 -0.29 -20.65
C ALA A 709 32.05 -0.15 -20.80
N ALA A 710 31.26 -0.90 -20.03
CA ALA A 710 29.80 -0.80 -20.01
C ALA A 710 29.22 0.45 -19.30
N THR A 711 30.05 1.25 -18.63
CA THR A 711 29.60 2.41 -17.82
C THR A 711 28.72 3.37 -18.62
N ASN A 712 29.16 3.77 -19.81
CA ASN A 712 28.46 4.77 -20.62
C ASN A 712 27.16 4.21 -21.23
N ASP A 713 27.05 2.89 -21.43
CA ASP A 713 25.80 2.26 -21.88
C ASP A 713 24.72 2.37 -20.80
N LEU A 714 25.08 2.12 -19.54
CA LEU A 714 24.14 2.23 -18.43
C LEU A 714 23.65 3.67 -18.22
N ALA A 715 24.51 4.66 -18.49
CA ALA A 715 24.07 6.06 -18.51
C ALA A 715 23.00 6.27 -19.60
N ALA A 716 23.22 5.77 -20.82
CA ALA A 716 22.25 5.86 -21.91
C ALA A 716 20.94 5.11 -21.59
N VAL A 717 21.01 3.96 -20.91
CA VAL A 717 19.82 3.22 -20.44
C VAL A 717 19.04 4.05 -19.42
N ALA A 718 19.72 4.61 -18.41
CA ALA A 718 19.06 5.43 -17.40
C ALA A 718 18.38 6.68 -18.01
N GLU A 719 19.04 7.34 -18.96
CA GLU A 719 18.45 8.46 -19.71
C GLU A 719 17.24 8.03 -20.54
N ALA A 720 17.31 6.88 -21.23
CA ALA A 720 16.17 6.34 -21.97
C ALA A 720 14.98 6.03 -21.05
N ARG A 721 15.23 5.47 -19.85
CA ARG A 721 14.18 5.22 -18.85
C ARG A 721 13.56 6.51 -18.30
N LEU A 722 14.33 7.60 -18.16
CA LEU A 722 13.75 8.91 -17.86
C LEU A 722 12.84 9.39 -19.01
N GLN A 723 13.23 9.17 -20.27
CA GLN A 723 12.35 9.53 -21.40
C GLN A 723 11.09 8.68 -21.47
N ASP A 724 11.18 7.38 -21.15
CA ASP A 724 10.01 6.50 -21.03
C ASP A 724 9.04 6.99 -19.96
N ASP A 725 9.56 7.47 -18.83
CA ASP A 725 8.76 8.05 -17.74
C ASP A 725 7.99 9.30 -18.19
N LEU A 726 8.71 10.25 -18.78
CA LEU A 726 8.14 11.48 -19.33
C LEU A 726 7.10 11.19 -20.43
N ALA A 727 7.30 10.14 -21.23
CA ALA A 727 6.35 9.73 -22.26
C ALA A 727 5.06 9.11 -21.67
N LEU A 728 5.17 8.32 -20.60
CA LEU A 728 4.01 7.78 -19.89
C LEU A 728 3.18 8.89 -19.24
N SER A 729 3.84 9.82 -18.55
CA SER A 729 3.19 11.02 -18.01
C SER A 729 2.54 11.86 -19.12
N TYR A 730 3.24 12.07 -20.24
CA TYR A 730 2.70 12.80 -21.40
C TYR A 730 1.42 12.16 -21.93
N TYR A 731 1.42 10.85 -22.17
CA TYR A 731 0.24 10.13 -22.67
C TYR A 731 -0.94 10.23 -21.70
N TYR A 732 -0.71 10.03 -20.40
CA TYR A 732 -1.76 10.14 -19.38
C TYR A 732 -2.38 11.54 -19.39
N ASN A 733 -1.53 12.57 -19.48
CA ASN A 733 -1.99 13.96 -19.45
C ASN A 733 -2.72 14.34 -20.74
N HIS A 734 -2.16 14.06 -21.92
CA HIS A 734 -2.60 14.70 -23.15
C HIS A 734 -3.45 13.83 -24.07
N ASP A 735 -3.29 12.51 -24.02
CA ASP A 735 -3.87 11.58 -25.02
C ASP A 735 -4.95 10.68 -24.42
N LEU A 736 -4.76 10.21 -23.17
CA LEU A 736 -5.67 9.30 -22.49
C LEU A 736 -7.09 9.88 -22.41
N ALA A 737 -8.09 9.08 -22.80
CA ALA A 737 -9.50 9.44 -22.79
C ALA A 737 -9.78 10.80 -23.47
N ASP A 738 -9.22 11.00 -24.66
CA ASP A 738 -9.32 12.25 -25.45
C ASP A 738 -8.81 13.50 -24.70
N GLY A 739 -7.78 13.34 -23.87
CA GLY A 739 -7.15 14.42 -23.10
C GLY A 739 -7.95 14.85 -21.86
N LYS A 740 -8.87 14.00 -21.39
CA LYS A 740 -9.68 14.27 -20.19
C LYS A 740 -8.83 14.54 -18.95
N TRP A 741 -7.65 13.92 -18.84
CA TRP A 741 -6.79 13.95 -17.65
C TRP A 741 -5.60 14.93 -17.76
N GLU A 742 -5.78 15.97 -18.56
CA GLU A 742 -4.81 17.04 -18.80
C GLU A 742 -4.19 17.63 -17.52
N GLY A 743 -2.94 17.25 -17.24
CA GLY A 743 -2.11 17.76 -16.15
C GLY A 743 -2.20 16.97 -14.84
N PHE A 744 -2.90 15.84 -14.81
CA PHE A 744 -3.07 15.03 -13.61
C PHE A 744 -1.78 14.31 -13.17
N GLN A 745 -0.99 13.77 -14.10
CA GLN A 745 0.27 13.08 -13.81
C GLN A 745 1.47 14.03 -13.92
N THR A 746 1.44 15.13 -13.14
CA THR A 746 2.50 16.17 -13.16
C THR A 746 3.26 16.30 -11.84
N GLN A 747 2.98 15.42 -10.88
CA GLN A 747 3.71 15.35 -9.62
C GLN A 747 5.15 14.84 -9.86
N PRO A 748 6.18 15.63 -9.50
CA PRO A 748 7.55 15.15 -9.55
C PRO A 748 7.77 14.03 -8.53
N HIS A 749 8.38 12.95 -8.97
CA HIS A 749 8.67 11.74 -8.19
C HIS A 749 10.13 11.27 -8.37
N ILE A 750 10.87 11.87 -9.30
CA ILE A 750 12.32 11.67 -9.49
C ILE A 750 13.09 12.95 -9.08
N GLY A 751 14.25 12.76 -8.43
CA GLY A 751 15.18 13.86 -8.08
C GLY A 751 15.24 14.23 -6.59
N TYR A 752 14.45 13.57 -5.74
CA TYR A 752 14.43 13.81 -4.29
C TYR A 752 15.81 13.68 -3.65
N GLY A 753 16.12 14.58 -2.69
CA GLY A 753 17.40 14.59 -1.98
C GLY A 753 18.58 15.17 -2.76
N ALA A 754 18.35 15.71 -3.96
CA ALA A 754 19.36 16.47 -4.69
C ALA A 754 19.79 17.74 -3.92
N PRO A 755 21.07 18.15 -4.02
CA PRO A 755 21.58 19.34 -3.35
C PRO A 755 20.75 20.60 -3.63
N GLY A 756 20.46 21.37 -2.60
CA GLY A 756 19.69 22.62 -2.70
C GLY A 756 18.19 22.49 -2.42
N ASN A 757 17.67 21.26 -2.27
CA ASN A 757 16.29 20.99 -1.86
C ASN A 757 16.25 20.25 -0.51
N PRO A 758 15.20 20.45 0.32
CA PRO A 758 14.98 19.61 1.49
C PRO A 758 14.78 18.14 1.07
N SER A 759 15.42 17.20 1.79
CA SER A 759 15.39 15.78 1.43
C SER A 759 13.99 15.12 1.47
N TRP A 760 13.04 15.74 2.19
CA TRP A 760 11.67 15.25 2.33
C TRP A 760 10.71 15.76 1.23
N GLN A 761 11.03 16.89 0.58
CA GLN A 761 10.17 17.59 -0.39
C GLN A 761 10.63 17.30 -1.83
N GLN A 762 9.70 17.33 -2.79
CA GLN A 762 10.03 17.27 -4.21
C GLN A 762 11.00 18.39 -4.62
N PRO A 763 11.81 18.20 -5.67
CA PRO A 763 12.63 19.27 -6.22
C PRO A 763 11.78 20.43 -6.76
N GLU A 764 12.08 21.65 -6.32
CA GLU A 764 11.39 22.88 -6.74
C GLU A 764 12.39 24.00 -7.05
N HIS A 765 12.00 24.93 -7.94
CA HIS A 765 12.71 26.19 -8.15
C HIS A 765 11.72 27.35 -8.01
N GLN A 766 11.98 28.23 -7.04
CA GLN A 766 11.08 29.35 -6.71
C GLN A 766 9.62 28.91 -6.48
N TYR A 767 9.42 27.80 -5.76
CA TYR A 767 8.11 27.20 -5.46
C TYR A 767 7.34 26.68 -6.68
N ASN A 768 8.03 26.46 -7.81
CA ASN A 768 7.48 25.76 -8.96
C ASN A 768 8.23 24.44 -9.14
N ASN A 769 7.50 23.38 -9.49
CA ASN A 769 8.10 22.11 -9.84
C ASN A 769 9.07 22.30 -11.01
N ILE A 770 10.24 21.70 -10.89
CA ILE A 770 11.20 21.61 -12.00
C ILE A 770 10.97 20.32 -12.78
N GLN A 771 11.40 20.32 -14.05
CA GLN A 771 11.41 19.09 -14.84
C GLN A 771 12.24 18.02 -14.12
N GLU A 772 11.77 16.78 -14.17
CA GLU A 772 12.44 15.66 -13.54
C GLU A 772 13.83 15.41 -14.12
N PHE A 773 14.73 14.97 -13.25
CA PHE A 773 16.13 14.70 -13.57
C PHE A 773 16.65 13.55 -12.72
N ILE A 774 17.64 12.83 -13.25
CA ILE A 774 18.22 11.66 -12.57
C ILE A 774 19.12 12.15 -11.42
N TRP A 775 18.77 11.74 -10.21
CA TRP A 775 19.61 11.91 -9.01
C TRP A 775 19.78 10.55 -8.31
N PRO A 776 21.01 10.15 -7.90
CA PRO A 776 22.29 10.84 -8.08
C PRO A 776 22.72 10.99 -9.56
N GLU A 777 23.58 11.96 -9.84
CA GLU A 777 24.09 12.21 -11.21
C GLU A 777 24.80 10.97 -11.78
N LEU A 778 24.56 10.72 -13.07
CA LEU A 778 25.22 9.70 -13.87
C LEU A 778 26.69 10.07 -14.10
N VAL A 779 27.53 9.06 -14.30
CA VAL A 779 28.96 9.21 -14.54
C VAL A 779 29.29 8.69 -15.94
N SER A 780 30.03 9.48 -16.71
CA SER A 780 30.66 9.05 -17.96
C SER A 780 32.16 8.90 -17.77
N ILE A 781 32.76 7.89 -18.41
CA ILE A 781 34.20 7.66 -18.39
C ILE A 781 34.78 7.65 -19.81
N GLU A 782 36.05 8.05 -19.93
CA GLU A 782 36.84 7.76 -21.13
C GLU A 782 37.37 6.32 -21.03
N VAL A 783 36.98 5.47 -21.98
CA VAL A 783 37.43 4.08 -22.03
C VAL A 783 38.72 3.98 -22.86
N PRO A 784 39.85 3.55 -22.27
CA PRO A 784 41.10 3.30 -22.98
C PRO A 784 40.95 2.44 -24.24
N GLU A 785 41.88 2.56 -25.20
CA GLU A 785 41.87 1.71 -26.39
C GLU A 785 42.19 0.25 -26.03
N ALA A 786 43.32 0.03 -25.37
CA ALA A 786 43.84 -1.30 -25.07
C ALA A 786 42.91 -2.07 -24.11
N ALA A 787 42.64 -3.33 -24.45
CA ALA A 787 41.92 -4.26 -23.58
C ALA A 787 42.65 -4.43 -22.24
N GLU A 788 41.88 -4.46 -21.16
CA GLU A 788 42.40 -4.74 -19.81
C GLU A 788 41.34 -5.54 -19.05
N LEU A 789 41.77 -6.67 -18.47
CA LEU A 789 40.92 -7.53 -17.66
C LEU A 789 40.57 -6.87 -16.32
N GLY A 790 39.27 -6.79 -16.04
CA GLY A 790 38.72 -6.62 -14.71
C GLY A 790 37.88 -7.82 -14.30
N VAL A 791 37.94 -8.16 -13.01
CA VAL A 791 37.14 -9.22 -12.41
C VAL A 791 36.34 -8.63 -11.25
N ALA A 792 35.03 -8.80 -11.24
CA ALA A 792 34.16 -8.57 -10.09
C ALA A 792 33.52 -9.88 -9.65
N ILE A 793 33.07 -9.95 -8.40
CA ILE A 793 32.52 -11.18 -7.81
C ILE A 793 31.23 -10.87 -7.07
N ASP A 794 30.35 -11.86 -6.99
CA ASP A 794 29.15 -11.80 -6.16
C ASP A 794 29.48 -11.42 -4.71
N GLY A 795 28.65 -10.59 -4.08
CA GLY A 795 28.85 -10.13 -2.70
C GLY A 795 29.88 -9.00 -2.52
N SER A 796 30.46 -8.43 -3.58
CA SER A 796 31.44 -7.35 -3.47
C SER A 796 31.19 -6.19 -4.44
N SER A 797 31.38 -4.96 -3.96
CA SER A 797 31.43 -3.76 -4.81
C SER A 797 32.83 -3.52 -5.38
N ASN A 798 33.84 -4.22 -4.85
CA ASN A 798 35.22 -4.12 -5.31
C ASN A 798 35.41 -4.89 -6.63
N PHE A 799 36.55 -4.67 -7.26
CA PHE A 799 36.99 -5.38 -8.45
C PHE A 799 38.49 -5.67 -8.35
N TRP A 800 38.98 -6.55 -9.21
CA TRP A 800 40.37 -6.98 -9.21
C TRP A 800 40.96 -6.97 -10.61
N THR A 801 42.22 -6.61 -10.67
CA THR A 801 43.08 -6.70 -11.86
C THR A 801 44.38 -7.40 -11.46
N ALA A 802 45.32 -7.57 -12.39
CA ALA A 802 46.66 -8.05 -12.04
C ALA A 802 47.40 -7.15 -11.03
N ALA A 803 46.98 -5.88 -10.86
CA ALA A 803 47.54 -4.97 -9.88
C ALA A 803 46.98 -5.16 -8.45
N GLY A 804 45.98 -6.01 -8.27
CA GLY A 804 45.28 -6.23 -7.00
C GLY A 804 43.87 -5.62 -6.99
N ALA A 805 43.35 -5.37 -5.79
CA ALA A 805 42.03 -4.81 -5.58
C ALA A 805 41.93 -3.36 -6.06
N GLY A 806 40.78 -3.00 -6.63
CA GLY A 806 40.53 -1.70 -7.24
C GLY A 806 40.52 -0.52 -6.26
N ASP A 807 40.19 -0.79 -5.00
CA ASP A 807 40.28 0.18 -3.90
C ASP A 807 41.71 0.32 -3.32
N GLY A 808 42.68 -0.41 -3.87
CA GLY A 808 44.08 -0.41 -3.42
C GLY A 808 44.34 -1.19 -2.13
N THR A 809 43.35 -1.92 -1.61
CA THR A 809 43.51 -2.77 -0.43
C THR A 809 44.21 -4.09 -0.78
N ALA A 810 44.66 -4.81 0.26
CA ALA A 810 45.23 -6.15 0.11
C ALA A 810 44.17 -7.26 0.13
N VAL A 811 42.89 -6.93 -0.03
CA VAL A 811 41.78 -7.89 -0.02
C VAL A 811 41.83 -8.74 -1.29
N THR A 812 41.81 -10.06 -1.14
CA THR A 812 41.73 -11.02 -2.25
C THR A 812 40.27 -11.28 -2.63
N PRO A 813 39.97 -11.61 -3.90
CA PRO A 813 38.60 -11.94 -4.29
C PRO A 813 38.18 -13.30 -3.74
N GLU A 814 37.19 -13.31 -2.86
CA GLU A 814 36.60 -14.51 -2.28
C GLU A 814 35.08 -14.46 -2.46
N LEU A 815 34.53 -15.48 -3.12
CA LEU A 815 33.08 -15.63 -3.26
C LEU A 815 32.44 -15.96 -1.90
N PRO A 816 31.16 -15.63 -1.68
CA PRO A 816 30.43 -16.17 -0.53
C PRO A 816 30.61 -17.69 -0.43
N ALA A 817 30.62 -18.25 0.77
CA ALA A 817 30.82 -19.69 0.93
C ALA A 817 29.71 -20.49 0.20
N PHE A 818 30.07 -21.57 -0.48
CA PHE A 818 29.10 -22.47 -1.08
C PHE A 818 28.65 -23.49 -0.04
N SER A 819 27.34 -23.64 0.16
CA SER A 819 26.73 -24.66 1.01
C SER A 819 25.58 -25.36 0.29
N ARG A 820 25.45 -26.67 0.52
CA ARG A 820 24.34 -27.46 -0.04
C ARG A 820 22.96 -27.06 0.48
N TYR A 821 22.93 -26.29 1.58
CA TYR A 821 21.72 -25.77 2.20
C TYR A 821 21.54 -24.27 1.94
N GLN A 822 22.40 -23.64 1.13
CA GLN A 822 22.22 -22.24 0.78
C GLN A 822 20.96 -22.04 -0.08
N THR A 823 20.32 -20.91 0.11
CA THR A 823 19.16 -20.47 -0.66
C THR A 823 19.40 -19.13 -1.35
N GLN A 824 20.59 -18.54 -1.14
CA GLN A 824 21.02 -17.35 -1.88
C GLN A 824 21.06 -17.65 -3.39
N PRO A 825 20.84 -16.63 -4.24
CA PRO A 825 20.94 -16.78 -5.69
C PRO A 825 22.29 -17.36 -6.14
N GLU A 826 22.33 -17.85 -7.38
CA GLU A 826 23.55 -18.40 -7.94
C GLU A 826 24.67 -17.35 -7.96
N GLN A 827 25.80 -17.76 -7.42
CA GLN A 827 26.98 -16.92 -7.28
C GLN A 827 27.71 -16.82 -8.62
N TYR A 828 28.41 -15.71 -8.83
CA TYR A 828 28.97 -15.41 -10.13
C TYR A 828 30.33 -14.70 -10.03
N ILE A 829 31.07 -14.81 -11.13
CA ILE A 829 32.25 -14.01 -11.44
C ILE A 829 31.90 -13.18 -12.67
N GLU A 830 32.01 -11.87 -12.59
CA GLU A 830 31.91 -10.99 -13.75
C GLU A 830 33.30 -10.73 -14.31
N VAL A 831 33.50 -11.14 -15.56
CA VAL A 831 34.67 -10.76 -16.34
C VAL A 831 34.29 -9.55 -17.18
N PHE A 832 35.02 -8.45 -17.03
CA PHE A 832 34.74 -7.22 -17.75
C PHE A 832 35.99 -6.61 -18.35
N ASN A 833 35.78 -5.89 -19.44
CA ASN A 833 36.79 -5.14 -20.15
C ASN A 833 36.83 -3.71 -19.62
N ARG A 834 38.05 -3.19 -19.42
CA ARG A 834 38.30 -1.77 -19.11
C ARG A 834 38.81 -1.01 -20.33
N GLY A 835 38.99 -1.69 -21.47
CA GLY A 835 39.39 -1.14 -22.76
C GLY A 835 38.28 -1.19 -23.82
N ARG A 836 38.62 -0.78 -25.04
CA ARG A 836 37.73 -0.82 -26.22
C ARG A 836 38.05 -1.95 -27.19
N GLU A 837 39.30 -2.41 -27.23
CA GLU A 837 39.67 -3.61 -27.97
C GLU A 837 39.04 -4.86 -27.31
N PRO A 838 38.58 -5.87 -28.08
CA PRO A 838 37.99 -7.08 -27.52
C PRO A 838 38.96 -7.81 -26.58
N LEU A 839 38.44 -8.28 -25.45
CA LEU A 839 39.18 -9.05 -24.46
C LEU A 839 38.80 -10.52 -24.57
N GLU A 840 39.74 -11.39 -24.93
CA GLU A 840 39.53 -12.84 -24.79
C GLU A 840 39.82 -13.25 -23.35
N TYR A 841 39.04 -14.19 -22.80
CA TYR A 841 39.20 -14.66 -21.44
C TYR A 841 39.06 -16.18 -21.30
N THR A 842 39.71 -16.74 -20.29
CA THR A 842 39.48 -18.10 -19.78
C THR A 842 39.31 -18.10 -18.27
N ILE A 843 38.55 -19.05 -17.75
CA ILE A 843 38.28 -19.26 -16.32
C ILE A 843 38.56 -20.73 -16.00
N ASP A 844 39.66 -20.97 -15.30
CA ASP A 844 40.16 -22.30 -14.97
C ASP A 844 39.96 -22.62 -13.48
N VAL A 845 39.27 -23.72 -13.20
CA VAL A 845 39.01 -24.17 -11.82
C VAL A 845 40.07 -25.19 -11.40
N ALA A 846 40.82 -24.87 -10.34
CA ALA A 846 41.85 -25.75 -9.79
C ALA A 846 41.26 -26.72 -8.75
N LEU A 847 40.49 -27.71 -9.22
CA LEU A 847 39.90 -28.73 -8.34
C LEU A 847 40.96 -29.68 -7.77
N PRO A 848 40.99 -29.92 -6.45
CA PRO A 848 41.78 -31.00 -5.87
C PRO A 848 41.03 -32.32 -6.10
N VAL A 849 41.49 -33.20 -6.99
CA VAL A 849 40.82 -34.50 -7.18
C VAL A 849 41.80 -35.66 -7.30
N GLU A 850 41.87 -36.45 -6.22
CA GLU A 850 42.14 -37.89 -6.30
C GLU A 850 40.78 -38.60 -6.31
N CYS A 851 40.46 -39.39 -7.34
CA CYS A 851 39.17 -40.07 -7.41
C CYS A 851 39.04 -41.14 -6.31
N PRO A 852 37.81 -41.43 -5.83
CA PRO A 852 37.56 -42.54 -4.92
C PRO A 852 38.07 -43.87 -5.47
N THR A 853 38.53 -44.76 -4.57
CA THR A 853 38.99 -46.11 -4.92
C THR A 853 37.86 -46.90 -5.57
N GLY A 854 38.02 -47.27 -6.86
CA GLY A 854 37.00 -47.97 -7.65
C GLY A 854 36.79 -47.40 -9.06
N TRP A 855 37.25 -46.17 -9.32
CA TRP A 855 37.35 -45.61 -10.68
C TRP A 855 38.60 -46.15 -11.39
N ALA A 856 38.55 -46.27 -12.72
CA ALA A 856 39.69 -46.75 -13.50
C ALA A 856 40.90 -45.82 -13.27
N ALA A 857 42.05 -46.40 -12.90
CA ALA A 857 43.29 -45.66 -12.70
C ALA A 857 43.56 -44.74 -13.91
N ASN A 858 43.90 -43.48 -13.64
CA ASN A 858 44.13 -42.40 -14.64
C ASN A 858 42.89 -41.82 -15.33
N THR A 859 41.67 -42.03 -14.82
CA THR A 859 40.48 -41.30 -15.30
C THR A 859 40.35 -39.97 -14.56
N PRO A 860 40.23 -38.81 -15.25
CA PRO A 860 39.96 -37.53 -14.60
C PRO A 860 38.59 -37.61 -13.89
N CYS A 861 38.51 -37.18 -12.63
CA CYS A 861 37.22 -37.11 -11.98
C CYS A 861 36.38 -36.00 -12.66
N PRO A 862 35.07 -36.19 -12.84
CA PRO A 862 34.22 -35.11 -13.33
C PRO A 862 34.32 -33.89 -12.39
N PRO A 863 34.41 -32.66 -12.93
CA PRO A 863 34.49 -31.47 -12.11
C PRO A 863 33.18 -31.28 -11.32
N TRP A 864 33.29 -31.23 -9.99
CA TRP A 864 32.15 -31.00 -9.10
C TRP A 864 31.93 -29.51 -8.78
N LEU A 865 32.88 -28.63 -9.12
CA LEU A 865 32.70 -27.18 -9.16
C LEU A 865 32.94 -26.72 -10.60
N ASN A 866 31.95 -26.04 -11.17
CA ASN A 866 31.95 -25.63 -12.57
C ASN A 866 31.67 -24.14 -12.71
N VAL A 867 32.25 -23.52 -13.74
CA VAL A 867 31.98 -22.13 -14.10
C VAL A 867 31.47 -22.08 -15.54
N TYR A 868 30.39 -21.34 -15.80
CA TYR A 868 29.84 -21.20 -17.16
C TYR A 868 29.31 -19.78 -17.43
N PRO A 869 29.65 -19.16 -18.58
CA PRO A 869 30.67 -19.60 -19.55
C PRO A 869 32.10 -19.48 -18.99
N SER A 870 32.95 -20.48 -19.23
CA SER A 870 34.33 -20.52 -18.74
C SER A 870 35.37 -19.92 -19.69
N GLN A 871 34.99 -19.53 -20.91
CA GLN A 871 35.87 -18.89 -21.87
C GLN A 871 35.04 -18.12 -22.89
N GLY A 872 35.63 -17.11 -23.52
CA GLY A 872 34.96 -16.34 -24.57
C GLY A 872 35.73 -15.09 -24.96
N VAL A 873 35.04 -14.23 -25.72
CA VAL A 873 35.52 -12.89 -26.08
C VAL A 873 34.46 -11.90 -25.63
N VAL A 874 34.87 -10.85 -24.91
CA VAL A 874 33.98 -9.80 -24.43
C VAL A 874 34.44 -8.44 -24.92
N ASP A 875 33.51 -7.69 -25.50
CA ASP A 875 33.73 -6.27 -25.78
C ASP A 875 33.61 -5.44 -24.49
N LYS A 876 32.66 -5.82 -23.63
CA LYS A 876 32.32 -5.09 -22.40
C LYS A 876 32.36 -5.97 -21.17
N GLU A 877 31.54 -7.01 -21.12
CA GLU A 877 31.44 -7.86 -19.93
C GLU A 877 30.68 -9.16 -20.19
N VAL A 878 30.88 -10.12 -19.29
CA VAL A 878 30.13 -11.36 -19.18
C VAL A 878 30.04 -11.80 -17.73
N ARG A 879 28.86 -12.28 -17.32
CA ARG A 879 28.66 -12.92 -16.03
C ARG A 879 28.83 -14.43 -16.19
N ALA A 880 29.80 -15.00 -15.49
CA ALA A 880 30.05 -16.43 -15.43
C ALA A 880 29.53 -17.00 -14.10
N THR A 881 28.53 -17.86 -14.15
CA THR A 881 27.92 -18.49 -12.98
C THR A 881 28.82 -19.60 -12.44
N VAL A 882 29.02 -19.63 -11.12
CA VAL A 882 29.77 -20.66 -10.41
C VAL A 882 28.79 -21.62 -9.74
N ARG A 883 28.87 -22.91 -10.04
CA ARG A 883 27.97 -23.95 -9.52
C ARG A 883 28.72 -25.11 -8.91
N VAL A 884 28.24 -25.56 -7.76
CA VAL A 884 28.68 -26.79 -7.09
C VAL A 884 27.67 -27.91 -7.38
N ASP A 885 28.14 -28.99 -7.99
CA ASP A 885 27.40 -30.23 -8.14
C ASP A 885 27.66 -31.13 -6.92
N TRP A 886 26.77 -30.99 -5.93
CA TRP A 886 26.87 -31.67 -4.64
C TRP A 886 26.86 -33.21 -4.73
N VAL A 887 26.30 -33.80 -5.81
CA VAL A 887 26.30 -35.27 -5.97
C VAL A 887 27.60 -35.81 -6.56
N MET A 888 28.41 -34.94 -7.19
CA MET A 888 29.69 -35.31 -7.82
C MET A 888 30.88 -35.12 -6.88
N ILE A 889 30.68 -34.52 -5.70
CA ILE A 889 31.72 -34.34 -4.69
C ILE A 889 32.24 -35.70 -4.19
N PRO A 890 33.56 -35.93 -4.14
CA PRO A 890 34.14 -37.16 -3.59
C PRO A 890 33.72 -37.40 -2.12
N THR A 891 33.29 -38.62 -1.79
CA THR A 891 32.83 -38.95 -0.42
C THR A 891 33.93 -38.82 0.64
N ASN A 892 35.20 -38.90 0.25
CA ASN A 892 36.38 -38.70 1.10
C ASN A 892 36.83 -37.23 1.19
N GLN A 893 36.18 -36.30 0.50
CA GLN A 893 36.50 -34.88 0.58
C GLN A 893 36.35 -34.38 2.03
N THR A 894 37.27 -33.53 2.47
CA THR A 894 37.20 -32.83 3.76
C THR A 894 36.80 -31.38 3.50
N PHE A 895 35.90 -30.86 4.33
CA PHE A 895 35.39 -29.50 4.29
C PHE A 895 35.76 -28.75 5.58
N PRO A 896 35.89 -27.42 5.56
CA PRO A 896 35.78 -26.53 4.38
C PRO A 896 36.97 -26.72 3.41
N VAL A 897 36.76 -26.44 2.12
CA VAL A 897 37.81 -26.47 1.10
C VAL A 897 37.78 -25.18 0.28
N ASP A 898 38.95 -24.57 0.11
CA ASP A 898 39.12 -23.38 -0.72
C ASP A 898 39.59 -23.82 -2.12
N VAL A 899 38.79 -23.52 -3.15
CA VAL A 899 39.06 -23.88 -4.54
C VAL A 899 39.48 -22.61 -5.30
N PRO A 900 40.72 -22.54 -5.80
CA PRO A 900 41.16 -21.42 -6.64
C PRO A 900 40.50 -21.48 -8.02
N ILE A 901 39.97 -20.35 -8.48
CA ILE A 901 39.43 -20.12 -9.82
C ILE A 901 40.27 -19.02 -10.47
N THR A 902 41.02 -19.36 -11.51
CA THR A 902 41.92 -18.42 -12.20
C THR A 902 41.23 -17.85 -13.43
N VAL A 903 41.02 -16.54 -13.46
CA VAL A 903 40.55 -15.81 -14.64
C VAL A 903 41.78 -15.24 -15.36
N THR A 904 41.93 -15.53 -16.65
CA THR A 904 43.06 -15.06 -17.48
C THR A 904 42.53 -14.26 -18.66
N GLY A 905 43.16 -13.11 -18.95
CA GLY A 905 42.83 -12.25 -20.08
C GLY A 905 43.87 -12.33 -21.21
N SER A 906 43.47 -12.00 -22.44
CA SER A 906 44.36 -11.88 -23.59
C SER A 906 45.40 -10.76 -23.48
N ASP A 907 45.22 -9.85 -22.52
CA ASP A 907 46.19 -8.81 -22.11
C ASP A 907 47.38 -9.39 -21.32
N GLY A 908 47.34 -10.69 -20.99
CA GLY A 908 48.37 -11.40 -20.22
C GLY A 908 48.20 -11.28 -18.70
N SER A 909 47.14 -10.63 -18.24
CA SER A 909 46.82 -10.51 -16.82
C SER A 909 46.06 -11.74 -16.30
N SER A 910 46.09 -11.96 -14.99
CA SER A 910 45.25 -12.99 -14.35
C SER A 910 44.85 -12.58 -12.94
N VAL A 911 43.68 -13.06 -12.52
CA VAL A 911 43.12 -12.88 -11.17
C VAL A 911 42.68 -14.23 -10.63
N VAL A 912 43.08 -14.55 -9.39
CA VAL A 912 42.68 -15.79 -8.71
C VAL A 912 41.56 -15.47 -7.72
N VAL A 913 40.35 -15.94 -8.02
CA VAL A 913 39.17 -15.88 -7.16
C VAL A 913 39.10 -17.16 -6.31
N THR A 914 38.85 -17.02 -5.02
CA THR A 914 38.66 -18.17 -4.12
C THR A 914 37.18 -18.53 -4.02
N ALA A 915 36.84 -19.77 -4.33
CA ALA A 915 35.53 -20.36 -4.01
C ALA A 915 35.67 -21.25 -2.77
N ARG A 916 35.17 -20.77 -1.62
CA ARG A 916 35.13 -21.55 -0.39
C ARG A 916 33.91 -22.45 -0.39
N VAL A 917 34.09 -23.76 -0.25
CA VAL A 917 33.01 -24.75 -0.24
C VAL A 917 32.91 -25.38 1.13
N GLU A 918 31.71 -25.39 1.70
CA GLU A 918 31.39 -25.90 3.02
C GLU A 918 30.23 -26.91 2.88
N ASP A 919 30.48 -28.17 3.22
CA ASP A 919 29.43 -29.20 3.29
C ASP A 919 29.36 -29.73 4.73
N PRO A 920 28.42 -29.23 5.55
CA PRO A 920 28.09 -29.86 6.83
C PRO A 920 27.35 -31.18 6.54
N ARG A 921 28.12 -32.21 6.17
CA ARG A 921 27.60 -33.53 5.79
C ARG A 921 26.72 -34.11 6.91
N GLN A 922 25.64 -34.79 6.50
CA GLN A 922 24.78 -35.64 7.35
C GLN A 922 23.95 -34.93 8.43
N VAL A 923 23.36 -33.76 8.13
CA VAL A 923 22.26 -33.25 8.97
C VAL A 923 21.03 -34.14 8.78
N ALA A 924 20.67 -34.92 9.80
CA ALA A 924 19.57 -35.87 9.75
C ALA A 924 18.25 -35.15 9.47
N TRP A 925 17.44 -35.57 8.49
CA TRP A 925 16.19 -34.89 8.16
C TRP A 925 15.23 -34.81 9.37
N LYS A 926 14.64 -33.63 9.58
CA LYS A 926 13.58 -33.37 10.56
C LYS A 926 12.57 -32.39 9.97
N PRO A 927 11.25 -32.60 10.17
CA PRO A 927 10.23 -31.70 9.64
C PRO A 927 10.31 -30.32 10.30
N ASN A 928 9.89 -29.30 9.57
CA ASN A 928 9.77 -27.92 10.02
C ASN A 928 11.06 -27.31 10.63
N ARG A 929 12.24 -27.78 10.22
CA ARG A 929 13.53 -27.30 10.74
C ARG A 929 14.31 -26.56 9.67
N PHE A 930 14.81 -25.38 10.01
CA PHE A 930 15.71 -24.57 9.17
C PHE A 930 17.17 -24.96 9.37
N ILE A 931 18.00 -24.78 8.34
CA ILE A 931 19.41 -25.17 8.38
C ILE A 931 20.30 -23.95 8.15
N GLU A 932 21.31 -23.78 9.00
CA GLU A 932 22.32 -22.74 8.82
C GLU A 932 23.11 -22.98 7.53
N ALA A 933 23.22 -21.92 6.74
CA ALA A 933 24.12 -21.80 5.61
C ALA A 933 24.62 -20.36 5.55
N ASN A 934 25.84 -20.16 5.04
CA ASN A 934 26.42 -18.82 4.90
C ASN A 934 26.49 -18.03 6.21
N GLY A 935 26.56 -18.71 7.36
CA GLY A 935 26.64 -18.11 8.68
C GLY A 935 25.35 -17.44 9.17
N TYR A 936 24.18 -17.79 8.63
CA TYR A 936 22.89 -17.33 9.14
C TYR A 936 21.77 -18.36 8.98
N VAL A 937 20.66 -18.14 9.70
CA VAL A 937 19.36 -18.78 9.50
C VAL A 937 18.30 -17.69 9.36
N SER A 938 17.65 -17.62 8.20
CA SER A 938 16.60 -16.66 7.86
C SER A 938 15.26 -17.39 7.74
N MET A 939 14.21 -16.90 8.39
CA MET A 939 12.93 -17.59 8.55
C MET A 939 11.78 -16.62 8.33
N GLU A 940 10.87 -16.92 7.41
CA GLU A 940 9.61 -16.17 7.28
C GLU A 940 8.70 -16.50 8.47
N ALA A 941 7.92 -15.53 8.95
CA ALA A 941 7.22 -15.66 10.23
C ALA A 941 6.11 -16.74 10.24
N ASP A 942 5.45 -16.98 9.11
CA ASP A 942 4.41 -18.00 8.99
C ASP A 942 4.94 -19.43 8.81
N HIS A 943 6.26 -19.59 8.69
CA HIS A 943 6.94 -20.89 8.68
C HIS A 943 7.43 -21.32 10.08
N PHE A 944 6.72 -20.93 11.13
CA PHE A 944 6.95 -21.43 12.48
C PHE A 944 6.83 -22.96 12.54
N SER A 945 7.64 -23.59 13.39
CA SER A 945 7.55 -25.03 13.64
C SER A 945 6.33 -25.36 14.49
N ARG A 946 6.00 -24.49 15.46
CA ARG A 946 4.81 -24.58 16.33
C ARG A 946 4.31 -23.17 16.68
N ALA A 947 2.99 -23.01 16.73
CA ALA A 947 2.32 -21.86 17.33
C ALA A 947 1.60 -22.32 18.59
N ILE A 948 2.06 -21.85 19.75
CA ILE A 948 1.48 -22.18 21.05
C ILE A 948 0.59 -21.01 21.47
N GLY A 949 -0.70 -21.28 21.64
CA GLY A 949 -1.70 -20.34 22.15
C GLY A 949 -2.24 -20.72 23.53
N THR A 950 -3.23 -19.98 24.00
CA THR A 950 -4.10 -20.29 25.14
C THR A 950 -5.56 -20.30 24.70
N ASP A 951 -6.49 -20.52 25.63
CA ASP A 951 -7.93 -20.42 25.33
C ASP A 951 -8.37 -19.00 24.91
N ASP A 952 -7.62 -17.97 25.34
CA ASP A 952 -7.93 -16.54 25.09
C ASP A 952 -7.09 -15.91 23.97
N VAL A 953 -5.98 -16.54 23.58
CA VAL A 953 -5.04 -16.00 22.59
C VAL A 953 -4.56 -17.09 21.64
N GLU A 954 -4.76 -16.86 20.35
CA GLU A 954 -4.16 -17.64 19.27
C GLU A 954 -3.16 -16.80 18.45
N TRP A 955 -2.37 -17.45 17.61
CA TRP A 955 -1.53 -16.77 16.63
C TRP A 955 -2.22 -16.79 15.28
N LYS A 956 -2.48 -15.61 14.72
CA LYS A 956 -3.13 -15.44 13.43
C LYS A 956 -2.09 -15.07 12.37
N VAL A 957 -2.11 -15.79 11.26
CA VAL A 957 -1.35 -15.45 10.05
C VAL A 957 -2.12 -14.37 9.29
N LEU A 958 -1.42 -13.31 8.91
CA LEU A 958 -1.89 -12.22 8.06
C LEU A 958 -1.16 -12.36 6.71
N PRO A 959 -1.84 -12.90 5.67
CA PRO A 959 -1.23 -13.12 4.37
C PRO A 959 -0.63 -11.84 3.81
N ASP A 960 0.61 -11.96 3.31
CA ASP A 960 1.32 -10.95 2.53
C ASP A 960 1.48 -9.56 3.17
N ILE A 961 1.27 -9.41 4.49
CA ILE A 961 1.49 -8.14 5.20
C ILE A 961 2.98 -7.83 5.42
N GLY A 962 3.85 -8.83 5.31
CA GLY A 962 5.29 -8.70 5.47
C GLY A 962 5.98 -8.39 4.13
N ARG A 963 7.18 -7.80 4.20
CA ARG A 963 7.92 -7.40 2.98
C ARG A 963 8.38 -8.60 2.12
N THR A 964 8.54 -9.78 2.71
CA THR A 964 8.99 -11.00 2.01
C THR A 964 8.00 -12.16 2.09
N GLY A 965 6.86 -11.98 2.77
CA GLY A 965 5.89 -13.05 3.03
C GLY A 965 4.77 -12.62 3.98
N SER A 966 4.14 -13.58 4.66
CA SER A 966 3.08 -13.30 5.62
C SER A 966 3.63 -12.75 6.93
N GLY A 967 2.76 -12.07 7.68
CA GLY A 967 3.02 -11.70 9.08
C GLY A 967 2.26 -12.59 10.05
N VAL A 968 2.70 -12.68 11.29
CA VAL A 968 2.02 -13.45 12.35
C VAL A 968 1.86 -12.59 13.59
N THR A 969 0.63 -12.52 14.12
CA THR A 969 0.25 -11.64 15.23
C THR A 969 -0.56 -12.40 16.28
N PRO A 970 -0.45 -12.08 17.59
CA PRO A 970 -1.39 -12.58 18.58
C PRO A 970 -2.82 -12.04 18.32
N PHE A 971 -3.82 -12.89 18.49
CA PHE A 971 -5.23 -12.58 18.22
C PHE A 971 -6.14 -13.11 19.35
N PRO A 972 -7.24 -12.43 19.73
CA PRO A 972 -7.77 -11.19 19.16
C PRO A 972 -6.89 -9.96 19.42
N VAL A 973 -7.01 -8.93 18.57
CA VAL A 973 -6.24 -7.68 18.69
C VAL A 973 -6.44 -6.94 20.02
N THR A 974 -7.49 -7.30 20.76
CA THR A 974 -7.86 -6.74 22.07
C THR A 974 -7.36 -7.58 23.25
N ALA A 975 -6.56 -8.62 23.02
CA ALA A 975 -6.01 -9.46 24.08
C ALA A 975 -5.20 -8.64 25.11
N GLU A 976 -5.22 -9.05 26.37
CA GLU A 976 -4.44 -8.37 27.41
C GLU A 976 -2.93 -8.61 27.24
N ALA A 977 -2.14 -7.64 27.71
CA ALA A 977 -0.69 -7.79 27.79
C ALA A 977 -0.31 -8.89 28.79
N GLN A 978 0.73 -9.66 28.50
CA GLN A 978 1.19 -10.79 29.30
C GLN A 978 2.66 -10.68 29.66
N GLU A 979 3.04 -11.16 30.84
CA GLU A 979 4.44 -11.41 31.17
C GLU A 979 4.83 -12.82 30.70
N PRO A 980 5.86 -12.99 29.84
CA PRO A 980 6.24 -14.30 29.33
C PRO A 980 6.64 -15.30 30.42
N GLY A 981 6.02 -16.49 30.39
CA GLY A 981 6.34 -17.64 31.21
C GLY A 981 6.07 -18.95 30.46
N ALA A 982 6.33 -20.11 31.06
CA ALA A 982 6.31 -21.41 30.35
C ALA A 982 5.00 -21.74 29.60
N ALA A 983 3.86 -21.23 30.06
CA ALA A 983 2.54 -21.42 29.46
C ALA A 983 2.08 -20.26 28.56
N SER A 984 2.88 -19.20 28.41
CA SER A 984 2.50 -18.03 27.61
C SER A 984 2.49 -18.34 26.11
N PRO A 985 1.61 -17.66 25.33
CA PRO A 985 1.58 -17.77 23.89
C PRO A 985 2.93 -17.44 23.25
N ARG A 986 3.37 -18.28 22.32
CA ARG A 986 4.63 -18.11 21.60
C ARG A 986 4.65 -18.82 20.25
N LEU A 987 5.45 -18.29 19.34
CA LEU A 987 5.90 -18.99 18.14
C LEU A 987 7.24 -19.68 18.43
N GLU A 988 7.40 -20.90 17.95
CA GLU A 988 8.64 -21.66 18.05
C GLU A 988 9.18 -22.00 16.66
N TYR A 989 10.47 -21.74 16.44
CA TYR A 989 11.19 -21.99 15.20
C TYR A 989 12.37 -22.92 15.46
N ASP A 990 12.32 -24.12 14.91
CA ASP A 990 13.38 -25.10 15.00
C ASP A 990 14.43 -24.85 13.94
N MET A 991 15.69 -24.89 14.35
CA MET A 991 16.83 -24.73 13.46
C MET A 991 17.98 -25.66 13.82
N HIS A 992 18.86 -25.91 12.86
CA HIS A 992 20.15 -26.55 13.07
C HIS A 992 21.27 -25.54 12.83
N LEU A 993 21.98 -25.18 13.90
CA LEU A 993 23.15 -24.31 13.85
C LEU A 993 24.41 -25.18 13.80
N THR A 994 25.21 -24.99 12.77
CA THR A 994 26.58 -25.51 12.64
C THR A 994 27.58 -24.67 13.45
N SER A 995 27.24 -23.41 13.72
CA SER A 995 28.01 -22.47 14.51
C SER A 995 27.67 -22.54 16.00
N SER A 996 28.62 -22.13 16.83
CA SER A 996 28.43 -21.92 18.28
C SER A 996 29.10 -20.62 18.71
N GLY A 997 28.72 -20.07 19.85
CA GLY A 997 29.19 -18.78 20.34
C GLY A 997 28.13 -17.67 20.21
N PRO A 998 28.55 -16.40 20.18
CA PRO A 998 27.61 -15.27 20.12
C PRO A 998 26.91 -15.22 18.77
N VAL A 999 25.59 -15.00 18.80
CA VAL A 999 24.75 -14.77 17.62
C VAL A 999 23.92 -13.50 17.80
N ASN A 1000 23.64 -12.81 16.71
CA ASN A 1000 22.65 -11.74 16.68
C ASN A 1000 21.31 -12.31 16.18
N VAL A 1001 20.21 -11.94 16.83
CA VAL A 1001 18.86 -12.25 16.35
C VAL A 1001 18.21 -10.95 15.93
N TYR A 1002 17.90 -10.83 14.65
CA TYR A 1002 17.11 -9.75 14.08
C TYR A 1002 15.67 -10.22 13.93
N VAL A 1003 14.73 -9.50 14.54
CA VAL A 1003 13.30 -9.74 14.33
C VAL A 1003 12.73 -8.53 13.60
N TYR A 1004 12.14 -8.81 12.45
CA TYR A 1004 11.49 -7.84 11.58
C TYR A 1004 10.00 -7.86 11.96
N VAL A 1005 9.48 -6.73 12.42
CA VAL A 1005 8.06 -6.57 12.76
C VAL A 1005 7.46 -5.44 11.94
N SER A 1006 6.15 -5.48 11.66
CA SER A 1006 5.47 -4.33 11.05
C SER A 1006 5.62 -3.07 11.92
N PRO A 1007 5.71 -1.87 11.34
CA PRO A 1007 6.07 -0.63 12.05
C PRO A 1007 4.91 -0.06 12.89
N ARG A 1008 4.40 -0.87 13.82
CA ARG A 1008 3.28 -0.50 14.69
C ARG A 1008 3.72 0.43 15.81
N ASN A 1009 2.92 1.47 16.02
CA ASN A 1009 3.12 2.44 17.09
C ASN A 1009 2.59 1.91 18.44
N ASN A 1010 3.02 2.52 19.54
CA ASN A 1010 2.54 2.20 20.90
C ASN A 1010 1.08 2.67 21.11
N PHE A 1011 0.14 2.01 20.45
CA PHE A 1011 -1.22 2.52 20.31
C PHE A 1011 -2.03 2.55 21.62
N GLN A 1012 -1.68 1.76 22.64
CA GLN A 1012 -2.27 1.85 23.98
C GLN A 1012 -1.46 2.70 24.97
N ASN A 1013 -0.36 3.31 24.52
CA ASN A 1013 0.53 4.12 25.36
C ASN A 1013 1.07 3.36 26.58
N TRP A 1014 1.51 2.11 26.40
CA TRP A 1014 2.18 1.35 27.45
C TRP A 1014 3.48 2.05 27.87
N ALA A 1015 3.72 2.15 29.18
CA ALA A 1015 4.87 2.90 29.71
C ALA A 1015 6.22 2.34 29.25
N GLU A 1016 6.31 1.03 29.05
CA GLU A 1016 7.51 0.30 28.60
C GLU A 1016 7.60 0.19 27.06
N GLY A 1017 6.66 0.82 26.34
CA GLY A 1017 6.50 0.69 24.89
C GLY A 1017 5.75 -0.57 24.45
N LEU A 1018 5.51 -0.69 23.13
CA LEU A 1018 5.01 -1.91 22.51
C LEU A 1018 6.13 -2.97 22.49
N GLN A 1019 5.85 -4.21 22.89
CA GLN A 1019 6.90 -5.21 23.18
C GLN A 1019 6.54 -6.62 22.69
N TYR A 1020 7.58 -7.39 22.39
CA TYR A 1020 7.57 -8.85 22.30
C TYR A 1020 8.72 -9.44 23.14
N GLY A 1021 8.73 -10.75 23.36
CA GLY A 1021 9.84 -11.46 23.99
C GLY A 1021 10.58 -12.38 23.01
N VAL A 1022 11.89 -12.57 23.18
CA VAL A 1022 12.68 -13.53 22.39
C VAL A 1022 13.63 -14.33 23.26
N SER A 1023 13.76 -15.63 22.99
CA SER A 1023 14.71 -16.52 23.67
C SER A 1023 15.16 -17.68 22.79
N PHE A 1024 16.27 -18.32 23.17
CA PHE A 1024 16.68 -19.63 22.66
C PHE A 1024 16.44 -20.71 23.71
N ASP A 1025 15.96 -21.87 23.27
CA ASP A 1025 15.77 -23.06 24.10
C ASP A 1025 15.07 -22.72 25.43
N ASP A 1026 15.67 -23.08 26.56
CA ASP A 1026 15.22 -22.74 27.91
C ASP A 1026 15.99 -21.55 28.53
N GLY A 1027 16.66 -20.77 27.68
CA GLY A 1027 17.35 -19.54 28.06
C GLY A 1027 16.39 -18.41 28.47
N PRO A 1028 16.93 -17.32 29.04
CA PRO A 1028 16.12 -16.21 29.51
C PRO A 1028 15.40 -15.48 28.37
N VAL A 1029 14.17 -15.06 28.63
CA VAL A 1029 13.40 -14.22 27.69
C VAL A 1029 13.91 -12.79 27.76
N GLN A 1030 14.32 -12.24 26.62
CA GLN A 1030 14.64 -10.83 26.45
C GLN A 1030 13.39 -10.11 25.93
N LYS A 1031 12.85 -9.15 26.69
CA LYS A 1031 11.76 -8.27 26.22
C LYS A 1031 12.34 -7.16 25.35
N VAL A 1032 11.73 -6.92 24.19
CA VAL A 1032 12.20 -5.96 23.18
C VAL A 1032 11.11 -4.92 22.94
N ASN A 1033 11.43 -3.64 23.14
CA ASN A 1033 10.54 -2.53 22.83
C ASN A 1033 10.64 -2.17 21.34
N THR A 1034 9.57 -2.42 20.58
CA THR A 1034 9.51 -2.06 19.16
C THR A 1034 9.37 -0.54 19.00
N SER A 1035 8.65 0.13 19.88
CA SER A 1035 8.51 1.59 19.88
C SER A 1035 9.65 2.37 20.54
N HIS A 1036 10.85 1.77 20.65
CA HIS A 1036 12.01 2.40 21.31
C HIS A 1036 12.33 3.76 20.70
N ALA A 1037 12.38 4.79 21.57
CA ALA A 1037 12.71 6.17 21.22
C ALA A 1037 11.92 6.77 20.04
N VAL A 1038 10.75 6.22 19.69
CA VAL A 1038 9.83 6.79 18.71
C VAL A 1038 9.17 8.03 19.30
N GLU A 1039 9.30 9.18 18.62
CA GLU A 1039 8.65 10.44 18.97
C GLU A 1039 7.64 10.80 17.87
N LEU A 1040 6.39 11.07 18.24
CA LEU A 1040 5.30 11.35 17.28
C LEU A 1040 4.42 12.54 17.67
N ASN A 1041 4.68 13.18 18.81
CA ASN A 1041 3.94 14.36 19.24
C ASN A 1041 4.43 15.63 18.51
N GLY A 1042 5.56 15.57 17.79
CA GLY A 1042 6.01 16.60 16.86
C GLY A 1042 5.90 16.19 15.39
N ASN A 1043 6.96 16.46 14.62
CA ASN A 1043 7.08 16.11 13.20
C ASN A 1043 7.61 14.68 12.97
N GLY A 1044 7.70 13.87 14.02
CA GLY A 1044 8.44 12.62 13.97
C GLY A 1044 9.93 12.79 14.23
N ASN A 1045 10.62 11.68 14.45
CA ASN A 1045 12.08 11.62 14.54
C ASN A 1045 12.66 10.56 13.58
N LYS A 1046 13.99 10.53 13.43
CA LYS A 1046 14.65 9.62 12.48
C LYS A 1046 14.35 8.14 12.70
N ILE A 1047 14.10 7.72 13.94
CA ILE A 1047 13.72 6.33 14.24
C ILE A 1047 12.37 5.99 13.60
N TRP A 1048 11.37 6.84 13.82
CA TRP A 1048 10.08 6.69 13.19
C TRP A 1048 10.17 6.75 11.66
N GLU A 1049 10.88 7.76 11.11
CA GLU A 1049 11.05 7.93 9.67
C GLU A 1049 11.67 6.69 9.02
N ARG A 1050 12.64 6.05 9.69
CA ARG A 1050 13.20 4.77 9.26
C ARG A 1050 12.13 3.69 9.24
N HIS A 1051 11.39 3.50 10.34
CA HIS A 1051 10.40 2.43 10.45
C HIS A 1051 9.35 2.50 9.33
N THR A 1052 8.86 3.70 9.03
CA THR A 1052 7.88 3.91 7.96
C THR A 1052 8.49 3.82 6.57
N SER A 1053 9.69 4.36 6.36
CA SER A 1053 10.40 4.27 5.07
C SER A 1053 10.75 2.84 4.69
N ASP A 1054 11.22 2.04 5.66
CA ASP A 1054 11.61 0.64 5.45
C ASP A 1054 10.40 -0.31 5.51
N ASN A 1055 9.21 0.18 5.86
CA ASN A 1055 7.99 -0.58 6.14
C ASN A 1055 8.21 -1.78 7.10
N ALA A 1056 9.15 -1.60 8.03
CA ALA A 1056 9.51 -2.59 9.02
C ALA A 1056 10.27 -1.93 10.16
N ASN A 1057 10.09 -2.50 11.34
CA ASN A 1057 10.92 -2.24 12.50
C ASN A 1057 11.77 -3.47 12.78
N ILE A 1058 13.08 -3.30 12.67
CA ILE A 1058 14.05 -4.39 12.78
C ILE A 1058 14.84 -4.20 14.07
N MET A 1059 14.59 -5.08 15.03
CA MET A 1059 15.26 -5.05 16.34
C MET A 1059 16.28 -6.17 16.47
N ARG A 1060 17.43 -5.87 17.09
CA ARG A 1060 18.55 -6.80 17.27
C ARG A 1060 18.71 -7.18 18.74
N THR A 1061 18.76 -8.47 19.04
CA THR A 1061 19.15 -9.01 20.35
C THR A 1061 20.39 -9.89 20.23
N LYS A 1062 21.18 -10.01 21.31
CA LYS A 1062 22.39 -10.84 21.34
C LYS A 1062 22.14 -12.06 22.21
N HIS A 1063 22.52 -13.23 21.70
CA HIS A 1063 22.38 -14.52 22.39
C HIS A 1063 23.68 -15.31 22.27
N THR A 1064 23.85 -16.34 23.12
CA THR A 1064 25.02 -17.22 23.06
C THR A 1064 24.57 -18.66 22.89
N ILE A 1065 24.99 -19.29 21.80
CA ILE A 1065 24.75 -20.69 21.48
C ILE A 1065 25.87 -21.52 22.10
N ALA A 1066 25.54 -22.39 23.05
CA ALA A 1066 26.54 -23.11 23.83
C ALA A 1066 27.31 -24.17 23.03
N ALA A 1067 26.65 -24.81 22.07
CA ALA A 1067 27.23 -25.82 21.19
C ALA A 1067 26.43 -25.87 19.88
N ALA A 1068 27.08 -26.25 18.78
CA ALA A 1068 26.40 -26.51 17.52
C ALA A 1068 25.40 -27.67 17.68
N GLY A 1069 24.28 -27.60 16.96
CA GLY A 1069 23.22 -28.59 17.05
C GLY A 1069 21.83 -28.03 16.74
N ASP A 1070 20.81 -28.77 17.18
CA ASP A 1070 19.43 -28.34 17.06
C ASP A 1070 19.07 -27.36 18.19
N HIS A 1071 18.40 -26.28 17.82
CA HIS A 1071 17.92 -25.24 18.73
C HIS A 1071 16.49 -24.82 18.38
N THR A 1072 15.78 -24.30 19.36
CA THR A 1072 14.48 -23.67 19.16
C THR A 1072 14.54 -22.21 19.55
N LEU A 1073 14.33 -21.32 18.59
CA LEU A 1073 14.08 -19.91 18.87
C LEU A 1073 12.59 -19.71 19.20
N LYS A 1074 12.31 -18.96 20.26
CA LYS A 1074 10.95 -18.67 20.73
C LYS A 1074 10.68 -17.18 20.64
N VAL A 1075 9.57 -16.80 20.00
CA VAL A 1075 9.02 -15.43 20.04
C VAL A 1075 7.77 -15.43 20.89
N TRP A 1076 7.82 -14.70 22.00
CA TRP A 1076 6.78 -14.66 23.03
C TRP A 1076 5.87 -13.46 22.84
N MET A 1077 4.57 -13.66 23.04
CA MET A 1077 3.65 -12.54 23.20
C MET A 1077 3.98 -11.76 24.48
N VAL A 1078 4.06 -10.43 24.37
CA VAL A 1078 4.03 -9.51 25.52
C VAL A 1078 2.84 -8.58 25.35
N HIS A 1079 2.79 -7.82 24.25
CA HIS A 1079 1.66 -6.98 23.90
C HIS A 1079 0.92 -7.50 22.66
N PRO A 1080 -0.42 -7.28 22.54
CA PRO A 1080 -1.12 -7.49 21.29
C PRO A 1080 -0.64 -6.51 20.20
N GLY A 1081 -0.91 -6.82 18.93
CA GLY A 1081 -0.62 -5.92 17.80
C GLY A 1081 0.85 -5.90 17.35
N VAL A 1082 1.73 -6.71 17.94
CA VAL A 1082 3.05 -6.99 17.33
C VAL A 1082 2.89 -8.00 16.20
N ILE A 1083 3.27 -7.61 15.00
CA ILE A 1083 3.19 -8.47 13.80
C ILE A 1083 4.61 -8.85 13.39
N VAL A 1084 4.99 -10.11 13.59
CA VAL A 1084 6.30 -10.63 13.17
C VAL A 1084 6.23 -10.94 11.68
N GLN A 1085 7.18 -10.42 10.89
CA GLN A 1085 7.28 -10.68 9.45
C GLN A 1085 8.38 -11.69 9.13
N LYS A 1086 9.54 -11.55 9.78
CA LYS A 1086 10.74 -12.34 9.50
C LYS A 1086 11.68 -12.39 10.68
N ILE A 1087 12.45 -13.46 10.80
CA ILE A 1087 13.47 -13.64 11.84
C ILE A 1087 14.79 -14.07 11.18
N VAL A 1088 15.88 -13.40 11.53
CA VAL A 1088 17.23 -13.77 11.07
C VAL A 1088 18.14 -13.99 12.27
N VAL A 1089 18.68 -15.20 12.40
CA VAL A 1089 19.75 -15.55 13.33
C VAL A 1089 21.07 -15.45 12.58
N ASP A 1090 21.86 -14.45 12.88
CA ASP A 1090 23.17 -14.19 12.28
C ASP A 1090 24.28 -14.72 13.20
N ALA A 1091 25.00 -15.74 12.72
CA ALA A 1091 26.18 -16.31 13.35
C ALA A 1091 27.50 -15.67 12.85
N GLY A 1092 27.41 -14.52 12.16
CA GLY A 1092 28.54 -13.73 11.66
C GLY A 1092 28.67 -13.74 10.13
N GLY A 1093 27.70 -14.31 9.41
CA GLY A 1093 27.72 -14.42 7.96
C GLY A 1093 26.69 -13.56 7.22
N MET A 1094 25.69 -13.00 7.92
CA MET A 1094 24.67 -12.14 7.31
C MET A 1094 25.31 -10.91 6.66
N LYS A 1095 24.97 -10.65 5.40
CA LYS A 1095 25.28 -9.42 4.65
C LYS A 1095 24.10 -8.45 4.69
N GLU A 1096 24.42 -7.15 4.58
CA GLU A 1096 23.45 -6.06 4.58
C GLU A 1096 22.60 -6.03 3.29
N SER A 1097 21.29 -5.95 3.45
CA SER A 1097 20.28 -5.80 2.40
C SER A 1097 18.99 -5.23 3.01
N LEU A 1098 18.11 -4.62 2.20
CA LEU A 1098 16.88 -3.99 2.69
C LEU A 1098 15.87 -5.04 3.22
N LEU A 1099 15.65 -6.10 2.45
CA LEU A 1099 14.70 -7.19 2.69
C LEU A 1099 15.30 -8.30 3.58
N GLY A 1100 16.58 -8.20 3.92
CA GLY A 1100 17.33 -9.26 4.59
C GLY A 1100 17.71 -10.40 3.64
N PRO A 1101 18.42 -11.43 4.14
CA PRO A 1101 18.77 -12.60 3.34
C PRO A 1101 17.52 -13.42 2.92
N PRO A 1102 17.58 -14.15 1.80
CA PRO A 1102 16.58 -15.14 1.44
C PRO A 1102 16.33 -16.15 2.56
N GLU A 1103 15.11 -16.67 2.65
CA GLU A 1103 14.75 -17.69 3.63
C GLU A 1103 15.68 -18.90 3.52
N SER A 1104 16.23 -19.35 4.64
CA SER A 1104 17.16 -20.49 4.70
C SER A 1104 16.45 -21.79 4.36
N TYR A 1105 17.21 -22.81 3.97
CA TYR A 1105 16.65 -24.10 3.60
C TYR A 1105 15.78 -24.68 4.73
N TRP A 1106 14.49 -24.79 4.46
CA TRP A 1106 13.49 -25.36 5.35
C TRP A 1106 13.22 -26.80 4.93
N MET A 1107 13.38 -27.75 5.84
CA MET A 1107 13.18 -29.19 5.56
C MET A 1107 11.73 -29.60 5.27
N GLY A 1108 10.83 -28.62 5.14
CA GLY A 1108 9.41 -28.76 4.80
C GLY A 1108 8.58 -29.32 5.95
N LYS A 1109 7.25 -29.18 5.81
CA LYS A 1109 6.30 -30.00 6.58
C LYS A 1109 6.59 -31.45 6.20
N GLY A 1110 6.72 -32.34 7.17
CA GLY A 1110 7.01 -33.75 6.90
C GLY A 1110 5.98 -34.40 5.97
N PRO A 1111 6.11 -35.69 5.64
CA PRO A 1111 4.99 -36.40 5.02
C PRO A 1111 3.82 -36.40 6.02
N GLU A 1112 2.91 -35.44 5.85
CA GLU A 1112 1.52 -35.51 6.30
C GLU A 1112 0.72 -36.45 5.39
#